data_AF-A0AAR2II95-F1
#
_entry.id   AF-A0AAR2II95-F1
#
_cell.length_a   1.000
_cell.length_b   1.000
_cell.length_c   1.000
_cell.angle_alpha   90.00
_cell.angle_beta   90.00
_cell.angle_gamma   90.00
#
_symmetry.space_group_name_H-M   'P 1'
#
loop_
_entity.id
_entity.type
_entity.pdbx_description
1 polymer ?
#
loop_
_entity_poly.entity_id
_entity_poly.type
_entity_poly.pdbx_seq_one_letter_code
_entity_poly.pdbx_strand_id
1 'polypeptide(L)'
;MFSSVKPYEGQQFAALRKQCQQNRTLFEDPLFPPVDQSLFYQGNRIGKVTWKRPKELCDDPHLFVHGISAHDLHQGQLGNCWFVAACSSLASREALWQKVIPDWKDQEWDTKRPESYAGIFHFRFWRFGEWVDVVIDDRLPTANGKLVYCHSNDSNEFWSALVEKAYAKMYGCYEALDGGNTADALVDFTGGVSEPIDLLEGHFGQEEEARNQLFERVLKVHNRGGLISCSIRATSQADMEARLDCGLVKGHAYAVTDVRRVRLGHGLLAFFKSEKLTMIRMRNPWGEREWNGPWSDSSEEWQRVSKSEREKLGVTVEDDGEFWMTFEDFSKHFTDLILCRLINTSYLSIHKTWEEAMLFGSWSRHDDPLRNRSGGCINNKTTYLQNPQYVFEVKKPEDEVLICLQQKDRRARSKDGKGENLAIGFDIQKVELNRMYRMHMSQQKMCSSIFINSRSVFVRKDLNEGRYVIIPTTFDPGLQGDFLLRVFTDVPSDCRELTLDEPPQTCWTGLCGYPQLVTQVHVMKAVGLFVTDCTLFAASDPYVIISCEGEKVRSHVHKSTLSPDFDVKALFYRKKPKQGILIEIYNKNVLNDSFMGQITLSGDVSDLQQHHTVHLRGKGSRQGSDLPGMLSVSVITSNVLTNI
;
A
#
# COMPACT_ATOMS: atom_id res chain seq x y z
N MET A 1 -9.48 -7.79 15.25
CA MET A 1 -10.46 -6.73 15.55
C MET A 1 -11.53 -6.80 14.48
N PHE A 2 -12.78 -7.19 14.79
CA PHE A 2 -13.84 -7.19 13.78
C PHE A 2 -14.19 -5.73 13.49
N SER A 3 -13.68 -5.19 12.38
CA SER A 3 -14.08 -3.88 11.87
C SER A 3 -15.59 -3.93 11.64
N SER A 4 -16.35 -3.10 12.36
CA SER A 4 -17.79 -2.97 12.14
C SER A 4 -18.02 -2.37 10.76
N VAL A 5 -18.78 -3.07 9.91
CA VAL A 5 -19.14 -2.56 8.58
C VAL A 5 -20.06 -1.35 8.75
N LYS A 6 -19.74 -0.25 8.08
CA LYS A 6 -20.47 1.02 8.17
C LYS A 6 -21.53 1.13 7.07
N PRO A 7 -22.79 1.47 7.39
CA PRO A 7 -23.80 1.67 6.36
C PRO A 7 -23.51 2.93 5.54
N TYR A 8 -23.52 2.81 4.21
CA TYR A 8 -23.40 3.95 3.30
C TYR A 8 -24.61 4.86 3.45
N GLU A 9 -24.36 6.13 3.76
CA GLU A 9 -25.42 7.15 3.96
C GLU A 9 -26.52 6.71 4.95
N GLY A 10 -26.15 5.88 5.94
CA GLY A 10 -27.06 5.38 6.98
C GLY A 10 -28.09 4.34 6.52
N GLN A 11 -28.08 3.89 5.25
CA GLN A 11 -28.98 2.86 4.76
C GLN A 11 -28.61 1.48 5.32
N GLN A 12 -29.53 0.83 6.03
CA GLN A 12 -29.34 -0.51 6.59
C GLN A 12 -30.14 -1.55 5.80
N PHE A 13 -29.43 -2.45 5.10
CA PHE A 13 -30.04 -3.46 4.22
C PHE A 13 -31.18 -4.23 4.89
N ALA A 14 -30.92 -4.85 6.05
CA ALA A 14 -31.91 -5.70 6.73
C ALA A 14 -33.18 -4.95 7.13
N ALA A 15 -33.05 -3.70 7.59
CA ALA A 15 -34.20 -2.86 7.98
C ALA A 15 -35.04 -2.46 6.76
N LEU A 16 -34.38 -1.97 5.70
CA LEU A 16 -35.03 -1.55 4.46
C LEU A 16 -35.72 -2.72 3.76
N ARG A 17 -35.06 -3.88 3.68
CA ARG A 17 -35.64 -5.11 3.12
C ARG A 17 -36.88 -5.55 3.90
N LYS A 18 -36.79 -5.59 5.23
CA LYS A 18 -37.92 -5.97 6.09
C LYS A 18 -39.10 -5.02 5.90
N GLN A 19 -38.85 -3.71 5.83
CA GLN A 19 -39.89 -2.71 5.59
C GLN A 19 -40.58 -2.92 4.24
N CYS A 20 -39.81 -3.16 3.16
CA CYS A 20 -40.36 -3.42 1.83
C CYS A 20 -41.19 -4.71 1.79
N GLN A 21 -40.72 -5.79 2.44
CA GLN A 21 -41.46 -7.04 2.57
C GLN A 21 -42.78 -6.86 3.34
N GLN A 22 -42.77 -6.12 4.46
CA GLN A 22 -43.96 -5.83 5.25
C GLN A 22 -44.99 -5.01 4.48
N ASN A 23 -44.53 -4.03 3.70
CA ASN A 23 -45.39 -3.17 2.89
C ASN A 23 -45.80 -3.79 1.54
N ARG A 24 -45.21 -4.94 1.17
CA ARG A 24 -45.36 -5.58 -0.15
C ARG A 24 -45.02 -4.65 -1.32
N THR A 25 -43.99 -3.84 -1.12
CA THR A 25 -43.46 -2.92 -2.13
C THR A 25 -42.05 -3.32 -2.53
N LEU A 26 -41.63 -2.99 -3.74
CA LEU A 26 -40.23 -3.10 -4.14
C LEU A 26 -39.46 -1.87 -3.66
N PHE A 27 -38.20 -2.08 -3.27
CA PHE A 27 -37.34 -0.99 -2.86
C PHE A 27 -37.07 -0.04 -4.03
N GLU A 28 -37.15 1.24 -3.74
CA GLU A 28 -36.74 2.31 -4.63
C GLU A 28 -35.67 3.10 -3.91
N ASP A 29 -34.45 3.12 -4.45
CA ASP A 29 -33.32 3.75 -3.80
C ASP A 29 -33.42 5.28 -3.87
N PRO A 30 -33.66 5.99 -2.75
CA PRO A 30 -33.78 7.45 -2.77
C PRO A 30 -32.43 8.14 -3.02
N LEU A 31 -31.32 7.43 -2.80
CA LEU A 31 -29.97 7.99 -2.93
C LEU A 31 -29.35 7.74 -4.31
N PHE A 32 -29.96 6.88 -5.13
CA PHE A 32 -29.52 6.59 -6.49
C PHE A 32 -30.72 6.32 -7.41
N PRO A 33 -31.54 7.36 -7.66
CA PRO A 33 -32.79 7.20 -8.41
C PRO A 33 -32.56 6.83 -9.89
N PRO A 34 -33.54 6.21 -10.55
CA PRO A 34 -33.44 5.78 -11.96
C PRO A 34 -33.62 6.95 -12.93
N VAL A 35 -32.70 7.92 -12.87
CA VAL A 35 -32.72 9.17 -13.64
C VAL A 35 -31.37 9.43 -14.30
N ASP A 36 -31.34 10.33 -15.27
CA ASP A 36 -30.12 10.66 -16.02
C ASP A 36 -28.97 11.13 -15.12
N GLN A 37 -29.24 11.79 -13.99
CA GLN A 37 -28.20 12.22 -13.04
C GLN A 37 -27.45 11.05 -12.37
N SER A 38 -28.05 9.87 -12.31
CA SER A 38 -27.37 8.65 -11.84
C SER A 38 -26.53 8.00 -12.94
N LEU A 39 -26.73 8.39 -14.20
CA LEU A 39 -25.95 7.91 -15.34
C LEU A 39 -24.82 8.88 -15.69
N PHE A 40 -25.11 10.19 -15.71
CA PHE A 40 -24.27 11.20 -16.33
C PHE A 40 -24.14 12.46 -15.46
N TYR A 41 -22.99 13.11 -15.56
CA TYR A 41 -22.73 14.46 -15.09
C TYR A 41 -22.32 15.43 -16.21
N GLN A 42 -21.84 14.95 -17.37
CA GLN A 42 -21.56 15.80 -18.54
C GLN A 42 -22.67 15.81 -19.60
N GLY A 43 -23.75 15.05 -19.35
CA GLY A 43 -24.91 14.93 -20.23
C GLY A 43 -25.02 13.56 -20.92
N ASN A 44 -26.21 13.26 -21.43
CA ASN A 44 -26.53 11.95 -21.99
C ASN A 44 -25.84 11.72 -23.35
N ARG A 45 -24.97 10.69 -23.40
CA ARG A 45 -24.24 10.27 -24.62
C ARG A 45 -24.75 8.97 -25.24
N ILE A 46 -25.63 8.25 -24.53
CA ILE A 46 -26.10 6.90 -24.89
C ILE A 46 -27.45 6.97 -25.63
N GLY A 47 -28.18 8.08 -25.46
CA GLY A 47 -29.51 8.28 -26.03
C GLY A 47 -30.62 7.85 -25.07
N LYS A 48 -31.67 7.22 -25.59
CA LYS A 48 -32.83 6.85 -24.77
C LYS A 48 -32.52 5.63 -23.89
N VAL A 49 -32.31 5.87 -22.60
CA VAL A 49 -32.11 4.83 -21.59
C VAL A 49 -33.42 4.59 -20.81
N THR A 50 -33.75 3.32 -20.57
CA THR A 50 -34.86 2.91 -19.70
C THR A 50 -34.32 2.07 -18.55
N TRP A 51 -34.78 2.33 -17.33
CA TRP A 51 -34.40 1.53 -16.18
C TRP A 51 -35.37 0.37 -16.01
N LYS A 52 -34.85 -0.86 -15.96
CA LYS A 52 -35.64 -2.10 -15.85
C LYS A 52 -35.07 -3.00 -14.77
N ARG A 53 -35.92 -3.71 -14.04
CA ARG A 53 -35.50 -4.76 -13.11
C ARG A 53 -35.21 -6.07 -13.88
N PRO A 54 -34.39 -6.99 -13.33
CA PRO A 54 -34.13 -8.30 -13.92
C PRO A 54 -35.38 -9.09 -14.32
N LYS A 55 -36.44 -9.06 -13.48
CA LYS A 55 -37.73 -9.70 -13.79
C LYS A 55 -38.49 -9.10 -15.00
N GLU A 56 -38.06 -7.94 -15.49
CA GLU A 56 -38.60 -7.30 -16.71
C GLU A 56 -37.73 -7.61 -17.95
N LEU A 57 -36.61 -8.31 -17.76
CA LEU A 57 -35.63 -8.67 -18.79
C LEU A 57 -35.61 -10.17 -19.08
N CYS A 58 -35.78 -11.01 -18.05
CA CYS A 58 -35.87 -12.46 -18.18
C CYS A 58 -36.84 -13.07 -17.17
N ASP A 59 -37.31 -14.29 -17.45
CA ASP A 59 -38.31 -14.99 -16.64
C ASP A 59 -37.73 -15.58 -15.34
N ASP A 60 -36.46 -15.97 -15.34
CA ASP A 60 -35.78 -16.67 -14.24
C ASP A 60 -34.45 -15.99 -13.88
N PRO A 61 -34.48 -14.77 -13.31
CA PRO A 61 -33.27 -14.04 -12.93
C PRO A 61 -32.58 -14.69 -11.73
N HIS A 62 -31.25 -14.76 -11.78
CA HIS A 62 -30.39 -15.22 -10.70
C HIS A 62 -29.30 -14.21 -10.41
N LEU A 63 -28.84 -14.19 -9.15
CA LEU A 63 -27.62 -13.50 -8.80
C LEU A 63 -26.44 -14.27 -9.39
N PHE A 64 -26.46 -15.60 -9.26
CA PHE A 64 -25.45 -16.51 -9.83
C PHE A 64 -26.10 -17.74 -10.49
N VAL A 65 -25.68 -18.10 -11.70
CA VAL A 65 -26.19 -19.30 -12.41
C VAL A 65 -25.29 -20.51 -12.14
N HIS A 66 -23.96 -20.32 -12.14
CA HIS A 66 -22.96 -21.39 -11.95
C HIS A 66 -21.90 -21.05 -10.90
N GLY A 67 -22.27 -20.21 -9.94
CA GLY A 67 -21.32 -19.55 -9.04
C GLY A 67 -20.78 -18.28 -9.68
N ILE A 68 -19.72 -17.71 -9.11
CA ILE A 68 -19.06 -16.54 -9.69
C ILE A 68 -17.90 -17.00 -10.56
N SER A 69 -17.87 -16.52 -11.80
CA SER A 69 -16.78 -16.71 -12.74
C SER A 69 -16.31 -15.36 -13.28
N ALA A 70 -15.05 -15.31 -13.70
CA ALA A 70 -14.57 -14.15 -14.44
C ALA A 70 -15.35 -13.99 -15.76
N HIS A 71 -15.86 -15.08 -16.33
CA HIS A 71 -16.67 -15.11 -17.56
C HIS A 71 -17.99 -14.36 -17.43
N ASP A 72 -18.48 -14.07 -16.22
CA ASP A 72 -19.73 -13.35 -16.00
C ASP A 72 -19.58 -11.82 -16.20
N LEU A 73 -18.37 -11.38 -16.53
CA LEU A 73 -17.97 -9.99 -16.61
C LEU A 73 -17.57 -9.63 -18.03
N HIS A 74 -18.48 -8.92 -18.69
CA HIS A 74 -18.24 -8.23 -19.95
C HIS A 74 -18.39 -6.73 -19.74
N GLN A 75 -17.41 -5.96 -20.22
CA GLN A 75 -17.50 -4.51 -20.21
C GLN A 75 -18.64 -4.05 -21.14
N GLY A 76 -19.47 -3.13 -20.66
CA GLY A 76 -20.48 -2.46 -21.47
C GLY A 76 -19.92 -1.26 -22.25
N GLN A 77 -20.74 -0.24 -22.47
CA GLN A 77 -20.35 0.94 -23.26
C GLN A 77 -19.48 1.96 -22.51
N LEU A 78 -19.14 1.71 -21.25
CA LEU A 78 -18.40 2.63 -20.39
C LEU A 78 -16.92 2.27 -20.37
N GLY A 79 -16.02 3.26 -20.36
CA GLY A 79 -14.56 3.08 -20.26
C GLY A 79 -14.08 2.69 -18.85
N ASN A 80 -14.76 1.75 -18.19
CA ASN A 80 -14.45 1.29 -16.83
C ASN A 80 -13.74 -0.08 -16.80
N CYS A 81 -12.98 -0.41 -17.84
CA CYS A 81 -12.19 -1.65 -17.94
C CYS A 81 -11.38 -1.96 -16.66
N TRP A 82 -10.85 -0.93 -16.00
CA TRP A 82 -10.14 -1.02 -14.72
C TRP A 82 -10.96 -1.68 -13.61
N PHE A 83 -12.27 -1.39 -13.54
CA PHE A 83 -13.19 -1.98 -12.56
C PHE A 83 -13.55 -3.42 -12.96
N VAL A 84 -13.85 -3.67 -14.23
CA VAL A 84 -14.23 -4.99 -14.75
C VAL A 84 -13.07 -5.98 -14.65
N ALA A 85 -11.84 -5.54 -14.93
CA ALA A 85 -10.62 -6.31 -14.70
C ALA A 85 -10.43 -6.67 -13.22
N ALA A 86 -10.61 -5.71 -12.32
CA ALA A 86 -10.55 -5.98 -10.89
C ALA A 86 -11.64 -6.96 -10.42
N CYS A 87 -12.85 -6.86 -10.96
CA CYS A 87 -13.93 -7.82 -10.69
C CYS A 87 -13.58 -9.22 -11.22
N SER A 88 -12.91 -9.31 -12.37
CA SER A 88 -12.46 -10.59 -12.95
C SER A 88 -11.43 -11.25 -12.05
N SER A 89 -10.50 -10.48 -11.48
CA SER A 89 -9.59 -10.98 -10.45
C SER A 89 -10.33 -11.41 -9.18
N LEU A 90 -11.33 -10.63 -8.73
CA LEU A 90 -12.14 -10.93 -7.55
C LEU A 90 -12.90 -12.25 -7.70
N ALA A 91 -13.47 -12.52 -8.87
CA ALA A 91 -14.21 -13.73 -9.19
C ALA A 91 -13.38 -15.01 -8.96
N SER A 92 -12.07 -14.95 -9.19
CA SER A 92 -11.15 -16.08 -8.95
C SER A 92 -10.94 -16.42 -7.46
N ARG A 93 -11.44 -15.61 -6.52
CA ARG A 93 -11.17 -15.72 -5.08
C ARG A 93 -12.43 -15.77 -4.23
N GLU A 94 -12.87 -16.98 -3.91
CA GLU A 94 -14.09 -17.23 -3.14
C GLU A 94 -14.19 -16.42 -1.84
N ALA A 95 -13.13 -16.46 -1.02
CA ALA A 95 -13.10 -15.78 0.27
C ALA A 95 -13.12 -14.24 0.17
N LEU A 96 -12.81 -13.67 -0.99
CA LEU A 96 -12.83 -12.22 -1.23
C LEU A 96 -14.17 -11.78 -1.79
N TRP A 97 -14.70 -12.45 -2.81
CA TRP A 97 -15.99 -12.04 -3.39
C TRP A 97 -17.12 -12.18 -2.38
N GLN A 98 -17.08 -13.19 -1.49
CA GLN A 98 -18.08 -13.33 -0.41
C GLN A 98 -18.02 -12.20 0.62
N LYS A 99 -16.90 -11.47 0.71
CA LYS A 99 -16.85 -10.23 1.52
C LYS A 99 -17.54 -9.08 0.81
N VAL A 100 -17.38 -8.99 -0.51
CA VAL A 100 -17.97 -7.93 -1.36
C VAL A 100 -19.46 -8.15 -1.57
N ILE A 101 -19.90 -9.40 -1.74
CA ILE A 101 -21.30 -9.81 -1.88
C ILE A 101 -21.68 -10.64 -0.64
N PRO A 102 -21.88 -9.99 0.52
CA PRO A 102 -22.21 -10.68 1.75
C PRO A 102 -23.59 -11.33 1.68
N ASP A 103 -23.85 -12.35 2.49
CA ASP A 103 -25.19 -12.92 2.68
C ASP A 103 -25.89 -13.28 1.35
N TRP A 104 -25.11 -13.63 0.32
CA TRP A 104 -25.56 -13.68 -1.07
C TRP A 104 -26.72 -14.65 -1.30
N LYS A 105 -26.78 -15.74 -0.54
CA LYS A 105 -27.88 -16.72 -0.58
C LYS A 105 -29.22 -16.10 -0.19
N ASP A 106 -29.21 -15.14 0.73
CA ASP A 106 -30.40 -14.42 1.15
C ASP A 106 -30.79 -13.33 0.15
N GLN A 107 -29.85 -12.88 -0.70
CA GLN A 107 -30.09 -11.88 -1.75
C GLN A 107 -30.64 -12.51 -3.05
N GLU A 108 -30.46 -13.82 -3.24
CA GLU A 108 -30.91 -14.55 -4.43
C GLU A 108 -32.43 -14.49 -4.65
N TRP A 109 -32.85 -14.58 -5.91
CA TRP A 109 -34.25 -14.74 -6.30
C TRP A 109 -34.74 -16.15 -5.93
N ASP A 110 -35.42 -16.26 -4.79
CA ASP A 110 -35.96 -17.53 -4.31
C ASP A 110 -37.34 -17.83 -4.91
N THR A 111 -37.40 -18.74 -5.88
CA THR A 111 -38.65 -19.21 -6.50
C THR A 111 -39.60 -19.91 -5.52
N LYS A 112 -39.08 -20.46 -4.41
CA LYS A 112 -39.87 -21.11 -3.36
C LYS A 112 -40.43 -20.11 -2.35
N ARG A 113 -39.84 -18.92 -2.25
CA ARG A 113 -40.25 -17.83 -1.36
C ARG A 113 -40.29 -16.50 -2.13
N PRO A 114 -41.19 -16.33 -3.10
CA PRO A 114 -41.25 -15.13 -3.93
C PRO A 114 -41.51 -13.85 -3.12
N GLU A 115 -42.14 -13.95 -1.94
CA GLU A 115 -42.37 -12.86 -0.99
C GLU A 115 -41.09 -12.36 -0.30
N SER A 116 -40.01 -13.14 -0.35
CA SER A 116 -38.71 -12.75 0.19
C SER A 116 -37.99 -11.73 -0.69
N TYR A 117 -38.34 -11.66 -1.97
CA TYR A 117 -37.83 -10.69 -2.92
C TYR A 117 -38.48 -9.32 -2.69
N ALA A 118 -37.63 -8.30 -2.52
CA ALA A 118 -38.05 -6.92 -2.31
C ALA A 118 -37.33 -5.93 -3.25
N GLY A 119 -36.68 -6.42 -4.32
CA GLY A 119 -35.97 -5.57 -5.30
C GLY A 119 -34.82 -4.76 -4.69
N ILE A 120 -34.13 -5.33 -3.68
CA ILE A 120 -33.09 -4.69 -2.87
C ILE A 120 -31.90 -5.64 -2.71
N PHE A 121 -30.69 -5.10 -2.88
CA PHE A 121 -29.42 -5.81 -2.79
C PHE A 121 -28.42 -4.96 -2.00
N HIS A 122 -27.33 -5.56 -1.52
CA HIS A 122 -26.24 -4.82 -0.91
C HIS A 122 -24.87 -5.44 -1.15
N PHE A 123 -23.86 -4.58 -1.18
CA PHE A 123 -22.47 -4.89 -1.49
C PHE A 123 -21.55 -4.18 -0.50
N ARG A 124 -20.38 -4.74 -0.21
CA ARG A 124 -19.39 -4.15 0.69
C ARG A 124 -18.13 -3.77 -0.06
N PHE A 125 -17.65 -2.56 0.18
CA PHE A 125 -16.39 -2.07 -0.36
C PHE A 125 -15.54 -1.48 0.76
N TRP A 126 -14.24 -1.76 0.72
CA TRP A 126 -13.29 -1.14 1.61
C TRP A 126 -13.03 0.29 1.14
N ARG A 127 -13.28 1.27 2.01
CA ARG A 127 -13.12 2.70 1.73
C ARG A 127 -12.33 3.32 2.87
N PHE A 128 -11.13 3.76 2.56
CA PHE A 128 -10.35 4.64 3.44
C PHE A 128 -10.27 4.14 4.89
N GLY A 129 -9.89 2.87 5.08
CA GLY A 129 -9.70 2.26 6.40
C GLY A 129 -10.88 1.42 6.90
N GLU A 130 -12.07 1.56 6.32
CA GLU A 130 -13.30 0.90 6.80
C GLU A 130 -14.06 0.16 5.70
N TRP A 131 -14.76 -0.93 6.07
CA TRP A 131 -15.71 -1.56 5.15
C TRP A 131 -17.04 -0.82 5.16
N VAL A 132 -17.56 -0.50 3.99
CA VAL A 132 -18.79 0.25 3.78
C VAL A 132 -19.83 -0.62 3.08
N ASP A 133 -21.02 -0.74 3.66
CA ASP A 133 -22.18 -1.49 3.13
C ASP A 133 -23.06 -0.57 2.27
N VAL A 134 -23.16 -0.87 0.98
CA VAL A 134 -23.87 -0.08 -0.01
C VAL A 134 -25.13 -0.82 -0.44
N VAL A 135 -26.28 -0.29 -0.08
CA VAL A 135 -27.59 -0.81 -0.48
C VAL A 135 -27.98 -0.23 -1.84
N ILE A 136 -28.57 -1.03 -2.72
CA ILE A 136 -29.14 -0.58 -3.99
C ILE A 136 -30.50 -1.26 -4.24
N ASP A 137 -31.31 -0.66 -5.11
CA ASP A 137 -32.37 -1.41 -5.80
C ASP A 137 -31.82 -2.12 -7.05
N ASP A 138 -32.60 -3.03 -7.64
CA ASP A 138 -32.20 -3.80 -8.83
C ASP A 138 -32.63 -3.20 -10.18
N ARG A 139 -33.03 -1.92 -10.25
CA ARG A 139 -33.27 -1.28 -11.54
C ARG A 139 -31.95 -1.06 -12.28
N LEU A 140 -31.79 -1.60 -13.48
CA LEU A 140 -30.58 -1.50 -14.28
C LEU A 140 -30.81 -0.64 -15.54
N PRO A 141 -29.81 0.15 -15.98
CA PRO A 141 -29.89 0.93 -17.22
C PRO A 141 -29.93 0.03 -18.45
N THR A 142 -30.93 0.23 -19.31
CA THR A 142 -31.11 -0.54 -20.55
C THR A 142 -31.32 0.34 -21.76
N ALA A 143 -30.83 -0.13 -22.91
CA ALA A 143 -31.10 0.44 -24.23
C ALA A 143 -31.58 -0.68 -25.14
N ASN A 144 -32.72 -0.49 -25.80
CA ASN A 144 -33.35 -1.50 -26.67
C ASN A 144 -33.55 -2.88 -25.97
N GLY A 145 -33.85 -2.87 -24.67
CA GLY A 145 -34.08 -4.08 -23.89
C GLY A 145 -32.81 -4.85 -23.49
N LYS A 146 -31.61 -4.31 -23.75
CA LYS A 146 -30.33 -4.87 -23.31
C LYS A 146 -29.66 -3.98 -22.27
N LEU A 147 -28.89 -4.58 -21.36
CA LEU A 147 -28.08 -3.84 -20.39
C LEU A 147 -27.05 -2.96 -21.12
N VAL A 148 -26.88 -1.73 -20.62
CA VAL A 148 -25.95 -0.73 -21.21
C VAL A 148 -24.52 -0.93 -20.72
N TYR A 149 -24.38 -1.32 -19.45
CA TYR A 149 -23.11 -1.45 -18.75
C TYR A 149 -22.73 -2.93 -18.56
N CYS A 150 -22.05 -3.27 -17.46
CA CYS A 150 -21.54 -4.62 -17.24
C CYS A 150 -22.67 -5.67 -17.24
N HIS A 151 -22.41 -6.83 -17.85
CA HIS A 151 -23.35 -7.94 -17.97
C HIS A 151 -22.63 -9.29 -18.12
N SER A 152 -23.35 -10.37 -17.82
CA SER A 152 -22.90 -11.75 -18.03
C SER A 152 -23.25 -12.25 -19.44
N ASN A 153 -22.55 -13.30 -19.87
CA ASN A 153 -22.95 -14.08 -21.06
C ASN A 153 -24.27 -14.81 -20.82
N ASP A 154 -24.52 -15.22 -19.58
CA ASP A 154 -25.80 -15.79 -19.18
C ASP A 154 -26.82 -14.66 -19.01
N SER A 155 -27.79 -14.60 -19.92
CA SER A 155 -28.79 -13.53 -19.99
C SER A 155 -29.67 -13.37 -18.74
N ASN A 156 -29.63 -14.36 -17.84
CA ASN A 156 -30.36 -14.38 -16.59
C ASN A 156 -29.48 -14.23 -15.34
N GLU A 157 -28.20 -13.88 -15.48
CA GLU A 157 -27.27 -13.65 -14.37
C GLU A 157 -26.95 -12.15 -14.19
N PHE A 158 -27.07 -11.64 -12.95
CA PHE A 158 -27.09 -10.18 -12.70
C PHE A 158 -26.10 -9.65 -11.66
N TRP A 159 -25.28 -10.48 -11.02
CA TRP A 159 -24.37 -9.98 -9.97
C TRP A 159 -23.39 -8.91 -10.48
N SER A 160 -22.87 -9.07 -11.70
CA SER A 160 -21.89 -8.16 -12.31
C SER A 160 -22.48 -6.77 -12.55
N ALA A 161 -23.70 -6.71 -13.08
CA ALA A 161 -24.44 -5.47 -13.29
C ALA A 161 -24.80 -4.77 -11.95
N LEU A 162 -25.17 -5.55 -10.93
CA LEU A 162 -25.57 -5.01 -9.63
C LEU A 162 -24.38 -4.51 -8.81
N VAL A 163 -23.24 -5.22 -8.82
CA VAL A 163 -22.03 -4.75 -8.11
C VAL A 163 -21.48 -3.47 -8.74
N GLU A 164 -21.52 -3.37 -10.08
CA GLU A 164 -21.17 -2.14 -10.80
C GLU A 164 -22.09 -0.98 -10.41
N LYS A 165 -23.41 -1.23 -10.31
CA LYS A 165 -24.36 -0.21 -9.87
C LYS A 165 -24.06 0.29 -8.45
N ALA A 166 -23.77 -0.61 -7.51
CA ALA A 166 -23.41 -0.24 -6.15
C ALA A 166 -22.11 0.59 -6.11
N TYR A 167 -21.16 0.25 -6.97
CA TYR A 167 -19.92 1.01 -7.13
C TYR A 167 -20.19 2.40 -7.72
N ALA A 168 -20.97 2.49 -8.81
CA ALA A 168 -21.40 3.76 -9.42
C ALA A 168 -22.12 4.67 -8.42
N LYS A 169 -22.96 4.11 -7.56
CA LYS A 169 -23.64 4.84 -6.48
C LYS A 169 -22.67 5.51 -5.51
N MET A 170 -21.61 4.80 -5.09
CA MET A 170 -20.58 5.41 -4.22
C MET A 170 -19.83 6.56 -4.91
N TYR A 171 -19.70 6.47 -6.24
CA TYR A 171 -19.06 7.48 -7.06
C TYR A 171 -20.03 8.55 -7.59
N GLY A 172 -21.30 8.49 -7.20
CA GLY A 172 -22.34 9.46 -7.52
C GLY A 172 -23.09 9.20 -8.83
N CYS A 173 -22.46 8.59 -9.84
CA CYS A 173 -23.09 8.19 -11.11
C CYS A 173 -22.23 7.18 -11.89
N TYR A 174 -22.77 6.56 -12.93
CA TYR A 174 -22.02 5.64 -13.80
C TYR A 174 -20.88 6.32 -14.55
N GLU A 175 -21.09 7.50 -15.15
CA GLU A 175 -20.06 8.24 -15.90
C GLU A 175 -18.84 8.57 -15.01
N ALA A 176 -19.00 8.66 -13.69
CA ALA A 176 -17.87 8.86 -12.79
C ALA A 176 -16.90 7.66 -12.76
N LEU A 177 -17.31 6.47 -13.19
CA LEU A 177 -16.44 5.30 -13.32
C LEU A 177 -15.61 5.28 -14.61
N ASP A 178 -15.89 6.19 -15.56
CA ASP A 178 -15.12 6.32 -16.80
C ASP A 178 -13.68 6.73 -16.48
N GLY A 179 -12.70 5.96 -16.97
CA GLY A 179 -11.27 6.15 -16.75
C GLY A 179 -10.86 6.10 -15.27
N GLY A 180 -10.28 4.99 -14.82
CA GLY A 180 -9.83 4.82 -13.43
C GLY A 180 -8.58 3.94 -13.30
N ASN A 181 -8.14 3.74 -12.07
CA ASN A 181 -6.94 2.95 -11.77
C ASN A 181 -7.34 1.60 -11.18
N THR A 182 -6.96 0.50 -11.84
CA THR A 182 -7.30 -0.86 -11.38
C THR A 182 -6.82 -1.11 -9.95
N ALA A 183 -5.69 -0.53 -9.53
CA ALA A 183 -5.20 -0.63 -8.15
C ALA A 183 -6.23 -0.18 -7.12
N ASP A 184 -7.07 0.80 -7.47
CA ASP A 184 -8.07 1.34 -6.58
C ASP A 184 -9.22 0.36 -6.35
N ALA A 185 -9.75 -0.23 -7.42
CA ALA A 185 -10.80 -1.25 -7.31
C ALA A 185 -10.30 -2.50 -6.58
N LEU A 186 -9.06 -2.93 -6.83
CA LEU A 186 -8.45 -4.06 -6.13
C LEU A 186 -8.37 -3.83 -4.61
N VAL A 187 -7.99 -2.62 -4.17
CA VAL A 187 -8.01 -2.26 -2.75
C VAL A 187 -9.45 -2.22 -2.23
N ASP A 188 -10.38 -1.65 -2.98
CA ASP A 188 -11.78 -1.54 -2.55
C ASP A 188 -12.46 -2.91 -2.39
N PHE A 189 -12.03 -3.94 -3.12
CA PHE A 189 -12.55 -5.31 -2.97
C PHE A 189 -11.88 -6.11 -1.86
N THR A 190 -10.76 -5.64 -1.30
CA THR A 190 -9.91 -6.48 -0.45
C THR A 190 -9.54 -5.86 0.89
N GLY A 191 -9.46 -4.52 0.98
CA GLY A 191 -8.76 -3.81 2.05
C GLY A 191 -7.24 -4.05 2.07
N GLY A 192 -6.71 -4.65 1.00
CA GLY A 192 -5.30 -4.95 0.82
C GLY A 192 -4.46 -3.72 0.54
N VAL A 193 -3.24 -3.94 0.06
CA VAL A 193 -2.31 -2.89 -0.34
C VAL A 193 -1.85 -3.14 -1.76
N SER A 194 -2.10 -2.18 -2.63
CA SER A 194 -1.69 -2.25 -4.04
C SER A 194 -0.28 -1.73 -4.22
N GLU A 195 0.56 -2.57 -4.82
CA GLU A 195 1.91 -2.24 -5.22
C GLU A 195 1.99 -2.17 -6.75
N PRO A 196 2.12 -0.97 -7.32
CA PRO A 196 2.41 -0.80 -8.74
C PRO A 196 3.88 -1.12 -9.04
N ILE A 197 4.14 -1.77 -10.16
CA ILE A 197 5.46 -2.13 -10.68
C ILE A 197 5.52 -1.68 -12.13
N ASP A 198 6.47 -0.80 -12.44
CA ASP A 198 6.80 -0.45 -13.83
C ASP A 198 7.74 -1.52 -14.38
N LEU A 199 7.26 -2.25 -15.40
CA LEU A 199 7.99 -3.36 -15.99
C LEU A 199 9.15 -2.88 -16.88
N LEU A 200 9.07 -1.65 -17.40
CA LEU A 200 10.08 -1.05 -18.25
C LEU A 200 11.25 -0.50 -17.42
N GLU A 201 10.94 0.22 -16.33
CA GLU A 201 11.95 0.78 -15.42
C GLU A 201 12.77 -0.32 -14.73
N GLY A 202 12.13 -1.46 -14.41
CA GLY A 202 12.82 -2.61 -13.82
C GLY A 202 13.56 -3.50 -14.83
N HIS A 203 13.56 -3.15 -16.12
CA HIS A 203 14.25 -3.90 -17.20
C HIS A 203 13.94 -5.41 -17.25
N PHE A 204 12.74 -5.82 -16.80
CA PHE A 204 12.39 -7.24 -16.67
C PHE A 204 12.28 -7.97 -18.01
N GLY A 205 12.03 -7.24 -19.10
CA GLY A 205 12.05 -7.78 -20.46
C GLY A 205 13.45 -8.16 -20.95
N GLN A 206 14.49 -7.52 -20.42
CA GLN A 206 15.88 -7.69 -20.85
C GLN A 206 16.71 -8.50 -19.84
N GLU A 207 16.49 -8.32 -18.55
CA GLU A 207 17.30 -8.92 -17.48
C GLU A 207 16.62 -10.18 -16.91
N GLU A 208 17.24 -11.34 -17.17
CA GLU A 208 16.70 -12.64 -16.74
C GLU A 208 16.60 -12.78 -15.22
N GLU A 209 17.62 -12.36 -14.48
CA GLU A 209 17.65 -12.47 -13.02
C GLU A 209 16.56 -11.60 -12.36
N ALA A 210 16.41 -10.35 -12.81
CA ALA A 210 15.34 -9.47 -12.35
C ALA A 210 13.96 -10.06 -12.65
N ARG A 211 13.78 -10.61 -13.86
CA ARG A 211 12.55 -11.27 -14.29
C ARG A 211 12.21 -12.49 -13.43
N ASN A 212 13.20 -13.32 -13.10
CA ASN A 212 13.00 -14.49 -12.24
C ASN A 212 12.59 -14.08 -10.81
N GLN A 213 13.23 -13.05 -10.26
CA GLN A 213 12.86 -12.51 -8.94
C GLN A 213 11.44 -11.91 -8.95
N LEU A 214 11.07 -11.22 -10.02
CA LEU A 214 9.71 -10.72 -10.20
C LEU A 214 8.71 -11.89 -10.27
N PHE A 215 8.98 -12.93 -11.06
CA PHE A 215 8.11 -14.11 -11.14
C PHE A 215 7.86 -14.73 -9.77
N GLU A 216 8.90 -14.96 -8.96
CA GLU A 216 8.73 -15.50 -7.60
C GLU A 216 7.84 -14.62 -6.73
N ARG A 217 7.96 -13.31 -6.89
CA ARG A 217 7.16 -12.33 -6.16
C ARG A 217 5.70 -12.34 -6.61
N VAL A 218 5.43 -12.39 -7.91
CA VAL A 218 4.07 -12.51 -8.47
C VAL A 218 3.44 -13.83 -8.01
N LEU A 219 4.16 -14.94 -8.14
CA LEU A 219 3.72 -16.27 -7.70
C LEU A 219 3.42 -16.30 -6.20
N LYS A 220 4.25 -15.65 -5.38
CA LYS A 220 4.03 -15.55 -3.92
C LYS A 220 2.77 -14.76 -3.58
N VAL A 221 2.47 -13.67 -4.30
CA VAL A 221 1.25 -12.88 -4.10
C VAL A 221 0.03 -13.71 -4.52
N HIS A 222 0.09 -14.34 -5.69
CA HIS A 222 -0.97 -15.22 -6.19
C HIS A 222 -1.29 -16.37 -5.21
N ASN A 223 -0.27 -17.11 -4.77
CA ASN A 223 -0.45 -18.23 -3.84
C ASN A 223 -1.00 -17.81 -2.46
N ARG A 224 -0.84 -16.53 -2.09
CA ARG A 224 -1.37 -15.98 -0.84
C ARG A 224 -2.75 -15.34 -1.01
N GLY A 225 -3.43 -15.58 -2.12
CA GLY A 225 -4.77 -15.07 -2.38
C GLY A 225 -4.82 -13.61 -2.82
N GLY A 226 -3.68 -12.98 -3.12
CA GLY A 226 -3.65 -11.63 -3.66
C GLY A 226 -4.33 -11.53 -5.02
N LEU A 227 -4.79 -10.32 -5.35
CA LEU A 227 -5.35 -10.00 -6.67
C LEU A 227 -4.29 -9.28 -7.51
N ILE A 228 -4.23 -9.61 -8.80
CA ILE A 228 -3.18 -9.14 -9.68
C ILE A 228 -3.80 -8.66 -10.98
N SER A 229 -3.35 -7.52 -11.47
CA SER A 229 -3.73 -6.96 -12.77
C SER A 229 -2.50 -6.40 -13.47
N CYS A 230 -2.54 -6.35 -14.80
CA CYS A 230 -1.50 -5.78 -15.63
C CYS A 230 -2.11 -4.93 -16.75
N SER A 231 -1.30 -4.09 -17.38
CA SER A 231 -1.73 -3.29 -18.53
C SER A 231 -0.56 -2.96 -19.46
N ILE A 232 -0.92 -2.50 -20.65
CA ILE A 232 0.02 -1.95 -21.64
C ILE A 232 -0.27 -0.46 -21.76
N ARG A 233 0.73 0.39 -21.51
CA ARG A 233 0.57 1.84 -21.47
C ARG A 233 0.23 2.39 -22.86
N ALA A 234 -0.87 3.14 -22.95
CA ALA A 234 -1.17 3.96 -24.12
C ALA A 234 -0.37 5.27 -24.04
N THR A 235 0.34 5.61 -25.11
CA THR A 235 1.17 6.82 -25.18
C THR A 235 0.46 8.00 -25.86
N SER A 236 -0.69 7.75 -26.47
CA SER A 236 -1.52 8.74 -27.14
C SER A 236 -3.00 8.38 -26.96
N GLN A 237 -3.91 9.32 -27.21
CA GLN A 237 -5.34 9.02 -27.20
C GLN A 237 -5.73 8.06 -28.35
N ALA A 238 -5.01 8.11 -29.49
CA ALA A 238 -5.21 7.18 -30.59
C ALA A 238 -4.75 5.75 -30.26
N ASP A 239 -3.84 5.62 -29.29
CA ASP A 239 -3.37 4.33 -28.80
C ASP A 239 -4.30 3.73 -27.73
N MET A 240 -5.27 4.50 -27.23
CA MET A 240 -6.20 4.02 -26.21
C MET A 240 -7.08 2.93 -26.81
N GLU A 241 -7.10 1.77 -26.18
CA GLU A 241 -7.83 0.58 -26.62
C GLU A 241 -7.41 0.09 -28.03
N ALA A 242 -6.21 0.46 -28.48
CA ALA A 242 -5.66 0.02 -29.77
C ALA A 242 -5.15 -1.43 -29.68
N ARG A 243 -5.53 -2.25 -30.66
CA ARG A 243 -5.10 -3.64 -30.79
C ARG A 243 -3.72 -3.72 -31.45
N LEU A 244 -2.83 -4.52 -30.86
CA LEU A 244 -1.52 -4.88 -31.39
C LEU A 244 -1.63 -6.09 -32.33
N ASP A 245 -0.64 -6.27 -33.19
CA ASP A 245 -0.55 -7.42 -34.11
C ASP A 245 -0.56 -8.76 -33.38
N CYS A 246 -0.04 -8.78 -32.14
CA CYS A 246 -0.02 -9.95 -31.26
C CYS A 246 -1.34 -10.22 -30.52
N GLY A 247 -2.41 -9.47 -30.82
CA GLY A 247 -3.74 -9.63 -30.23
C GLY A 247 -4.01 -8.80 -28.97
N LEU A 248 -2.96 -8.38 -28.25
CA LEU A 248 -3.06 -7.57 -27.03
C LEU A 248 -3.56 -6.15 -27.30
N VAL A 249 -4.10 -5.49 -26.26
CA VAL A 249 -4.74 -4.18 -26.35
C VAL A 249 -4.01 -3.16 -25.45
N LYS A 250 -3.65 -2.01 -26.03
CA LYS A 250 -3.05 -0.87 -25.29
C LYS A 250 -4.11 -0.07 -24.53
N GLY A 251 -3.72 0.55 -23.43
CA GLY A 251 -4.61 1.37 -22.61
C GLY A 251 -5.70 0.58 -21.89
N HIS A 252 -5.56 -0.74 -21.79
CA HIS A 252 -6.56 -1.65 -21.26
C HIS A 252 -6.00 -2.48 -20.10
N ALA A 253 -6.85 -2.76 -19.12
CA ALA A 253 -6.49 -3.55 -17.93
C ALA A 253 -6.80 -5.02 -18.15
N TYR A 254 -5.83 -5.89 -17.86
CA TYR A 254 -6.00 -7.34 -17.87
C TYR A 254 -5.99 -7.86 -16.44
N ALA A 255 -6.81 -8.87 -16.16
CA ALA A 255 -6.78 -9.59 -14.89
C ALA A 255 -5.78 -10.74 -14.98
N VAL A 256 -4.92 -10.94 -14.00
CA VAL A 256 -4.08 -12.15 -13.92
C VAL A 256 -4.85 -13.19 -13.11
N THR A 257 -5.22 -14.30 -13.76
CA THR A 257 -6.08 -15.34 -13.18
C THR A 257 -5.29 -16.54 -12.67
N ASP A 258 -4.08 -16.79 -13.20
CA ASP A 258 -3.19 -17.83 -12.68
C ASP A 258 -1.70 -17.55 -12.95
N VAL A 259 -0.82 -18.10 -12.12
CA VAL A 259 0.65 -17.98 -12.24
C VAL A 259 1.26 -19.30 -11.79
N ARG A 260 1.97 -19.99 -12.68
CA ARG A 260 2.44 -21.36 -12.41
C ARG A 260 3.79 -21.66 -13.04
N ARG A 261 4.45 -22.67 -12.48
CA ARG A 261 5.57 -23.35 -13.14
C ARG A 261 5.05 -24.61 -13.82
N VAL A 262 5.12 -24.66 -15.13
CA VAL A 262 4.64 -25.78 -15.95
C VAL A 262 5.81 -26.69 -16.28
N ARG A 263 5.64 -28.00 -16.09
CA ARG A 263 6.67 -28.99 -16.44
C ARG A 263 6.54 -29.37 -17.91
N LEU A 264 7.65 -29.35 -18.63
CA LEU A 264 7.72 -29.81 -20.01
C LEU A 264 8.07 -31.32 -20.09
N GLY A 265 7.49 -32.02 -21.07
CA GLY A 265 7.82 -33.42 -21.38
C GLY A 265 6.74 -34.46 -21.04
N HIS A 266 6.95 -35.69 -21.53
CA HIS A 266 6.03 -36.83 -21.39
C HIS A 266 6.68 -37.99 -20.62
N GLY A 267 5.93 -38.65 -19.72
CA GLY A 267 6.33 -39.90 -19.05
C GLY A 267 7.29 -39.77 -17.85
N LEU A 268 7.72 -40.92 -17.31
CA LEU A 268 8.55 -41.02 -16.08
C LEU A 268 9.94 -40.38 -16.19
N LEU A 269 10.48 -40.17 -17.40
CA LEU A 269 11.77 -39.52 -17.61
C LEU A 269 11.74 -38.00 -17.33
N ALA A 270 10.57 -37.36 -17.43
CA ALA A 270 10.40 -35.97 -17.02
C ALA A 270 10.59 -35.77 -15.50
N PHE A 271 10.46 -36.80 -14.68
CA PHE A 271 10.65 -36.69 -13.22
C PHE A 271 12.09 -36.38 -12.79
N PHE A 272 13.09 -36.70 -13.63
CA PHE A 272 14.50 -36.61 -13.25
C PHE A 272 15.26 -35.43 -13.89
N LYS A 273 14.67 -34.75 -14.91
CA LYS A 273 15.28 -33.62 -15.64
C LYS A 273 14.25 -32.56 -16.10
N SER A 274 13.18 -32.30 -15.35
CA SER A 274 12.14 -31.37 -15.84
C SER A 274 12.64 -29.92 -15.89
N GLU A 275 12.84 -29.39 -17.10
CA GLU A 275 12.76 -27.96 -17.35
C GLU A 275 11.36 -27.48 -16.95
N LYS A 276 11.29 -26.39 -16.19
CA LYS A 276 10.04 -25.78 -15.75
C LYS A 276 9.90 -24.43 -16.43
N LEU A 277 8.82 -24.27 -17.18
CA LEU A 277 8.47 -23.02 -17.81
C LEU A 277 7.68 -22.14 -16.83
N THR A 278 8.05 -20.88 -16.69
CA THR A 278 7.31 -19.90 -15.88
C THR A 278 6.19 -19.30 -16.74
N MET A 279 4.95 -19.53 -16.31
CA MET A 279 3.75 -19.22 -17.08
C MET A 279 2.82 -18.31 -16.29
N ILE A 280 2.12 -17.44 -17.00
CA ILE A 280 1.11 -16.54 -16.47
C ILE A 280 -0.14 -16.60 -17.34
N ARG A 281 -1.30 -16.67 -16.70
CA ARG A 281 -2.62 -16.65 -17.33
C ARG A 281 -3.29 -15.31 -17.07
N MET A 282 -3.81 -14.71 -18.12
CA MET A 282 -4.49 -13.42 -18.06
C MET A 282 -5.86 -13.53 -18.70
N ARG A 283 -6.76 -12.62 -18.32
CA ARG A 283 -8.08 -12.46 -18.92
C ARG A 283 -8.28 -11.02 -19.39
N ASN A 284 -8.76 -10.88 -20.62
CA ASN A 284 -9.30 -9.67 -21.19
C ASN A 284 -10.75 -9.44 -20.69
N PRO A 285 -11.05 -8.34 -19.98
CA PRO A 285 -12.39 -7.95 -19.56
C PRO A 285 -13.46 -7.85 -20.66
N TRP A 286 -13.07 -7.74 -21.93
CA TRP A 286 -14.02 -7.78 -23.05
C TRP A 286 -14.57 -9.18 -23.33
N GLY A 287 -13.97 -10.23 -22.77
CA GLY A 287 -14.35 -11.61 -23.05
C GLY A 287 -14.03 -12.06 -24.47
N GLU A 288 -13.17 -11.33 -25.18
CA GLU A 288 -12.70 -11.63 -26.54
C GLU A 288 -11.29 -11.04 -26.74
N ARG A 289 -10.65 -11.36 -27.88
CA ARG A 289 -9.37 -10.77 -28.35
C ARG A 289 -8.19 -11.14 -27.47
N GLU A 290 -7.75 -12.37 -27.69
CA GLU A 290 -6.65 -13.00 -26.96
C GLU A 290 -5.30 -12.82 -27.63
N TRP A 291 -4.25 -13.18 -26.88
CA TRP A 291 -2.90 -13.37 -27.36
C TRP A 291 -2.87 -14.43 -28.48
N ASN A 292 -2.24 -14.11 -29.61
CA ASN A 292 -2.12 -15.02 -30.76
C ASN A 292 -0.69 -15.56 -30.98
N GLY A 293 0.22 -15.32 -30.04
CA GLY A 293 1.60 -15.80 -30.10
C GLY A 293 1.81 -17.18 -29.47
N PRO A 294 3.07 -17.54 -29.12
CA PRO A 294 3.39 -18.80 -28.44
C PRO A 294 2.58 -19.00 -27.16
N TRP A 295 2.07 -20.22 -26.95
CA TRP A 295 1.20 -20.61 -25.83
C TRP A 295 -0.19 -19.99 -25.81
N SER A 296 -0.61 -19.31 -26.88
CA SER A 296 -2.03 -19.03 -27.14
C SER A 296 -2.86 -20.31 -27.15
N ASP A 297 -4.18 -20.18 -27.08
CA ASP A 297 -5.08 -21.32 -26.92
C ASP A 297 -4.95 -22.37 -28.03
N SER A 298 -4.74 -21.92 -29.27
CA SER A 298 -4.52 -22.78 -30.44
C SER A 298 -3.05 -23.15 -30.71
N SER A 299 -2.10 -22.75 -29.85
CA SER A 299 -0.66 -22.90 -30.05
C SER A 299 -0.20 -24.37 -30.05
N GLU A 300 0.64 -24.75 -31.01
CA GLU A 300 1.20 -26.11 -31.10
C GLU A 300 2.16 -26.43 -29.94
N GLU A 301 2.70 -25.41 -29.28
CA GLU A 301 3.59 -25.51 -28.12
C GLU A 301 2.95 -26.31 -26.98
N TRP A 302 1.62 -26.31 -26.86
CA TRP A 302 0.87 -27.13 -25.91
C TRP A 302 1.07 -28.63 -26.10
N GLN A 303 1.50 -29.10 -27.28
CA GLN A 303 1.85 -30.51 -27.51
C GLN A 303 3.05 -30.97 -26.67
N ARG A 304 3.87 -30.03 -26.19
CA ARG A 304 5.03 -30.29 -25.29
C ARG A 304 4.61 -30.54 -23.84
N VAL A 305 3.36 -30.27 -23.49
CA VAL A 305 2.79 -30.45 -22.14
C VAL A 305 1.87 -31.68 -22.14
N SER A 306 2.05 -32.55 -21.15
CA SER A 306 1.20 -33.75 -21.01
C SER A 306 -0.29 -33.39 -20.90
N LYS A 307 -1.18 -34.28 -21.37
CA LYS A 307 -2.63 -34.05 -21.32
C LYS A 307 -3.13 -33.73 -19.90
N SER A 308 -2.66 -34.48 -18.90
CA SER A 308 -3.04 -34.26 -17.49
C SER A 308 -2.59 -32.90 -16.96
N GLU A 309 -1.39 -32.42 -17.33
CA GLU A 309 -0.95 -31.08 -16.94
C GLU A 309 -1.76 -29.99 -17.65
N ARG A 310 -2.13 -30.16 -18.93
CA ARG A 310 -3.04 -29.23 -19.64
C ARG A 310 -4.42 -29.15 -19.00
N GLU A 311 -5.00 -30.30 -18.64
CA GLU A 311 -6.29 -30.34 -17.92
C GLU A 311 -6.20 -29.61 -16.57
N LYS A 312 -5.08 -29.72 -15.84
CA LYS A 312 -4.86 -28.97 -14.58
C LYS A 312 -4.64 -27.47 -14.76
N LEU A 313 -4.17 -27.06 -15.93
CA LEU A 313 -4.02 -25.66 -16.31
C LEU A 313 -5.35 -25.05 -16.78
N GLY A 314 -6.35 -25.90 -17.07
CA GLY A 314 -7.64 -25.45 -17.58
C GLY A 314 -7.52 -24.77 -18.94
N VAL A 315 -6.60 -25.23 -19.80
CA VAL A 315 -6.47 -24.71 -21.17
C VAL A 315 -7.69 -25.15 -21.98
N THR A 316 -8.58 -24.21 -22.24
CA THR A 316 -9.68 -24.30 -23.19
C THR A 316 -9.24 -23.76 -24.55
N VAL A 317 -10.02 -24.02 -25.60
CA VAL A 317 -9.80 -23.41 -26.93
C VAL A 317 -11.10 -22.71 -27.29
N GLU A 318 -11.33 -21.58 -26.66
CA GLU A 318 -12.56 -20.78 -26.75
C GLU A 318 -12.14 -19.30 -26.74
N ASP A 319 -12.76 -18.43 -27.54
CA ASP A 319 -12.51 -16.97 -27.49
C ASP A 319 -13.33 -16.41 -26.32
N ASP A 320 -12.80 -16.61 -25.11
CA ASP A 320 -13.42 -16.25 -23.83
C ASP A 320 -12.66 -15.09 -23.13
N GLY A 321 -11.58 -14.63 -23.77
CA GLY A 321 -10.69 -13.57 -23.34
C GLY A 321 -9.57 -14.05 -22.43
N GLU A 322 -9.55 -15.31 -22.00
CA GLU A 322 -8.51 -15.90 -21.16
C GLU A 322 -7.40 -16.53 -22.03
N PHE A 323 -6.14 -16.31 -21.67
CA PHE A 323 -5.02 -16.87 -22.40
C PHE A 323 -3.79 -17.04 -21.52
N TRP A 324 -2.93 -17.99 -21.89
CA TRP A 324 -1.61 -18.18 -21.28
C TRP A 324 -0.50 -17.56 -22.13
N MET A 325 0.58 -17.17 -21.47
CA MET A 325 1.86 -16.91 -22.11
C MET A 325 3.02 -17.18 -21.15
N THR A 326 4.23 -17.19 -21.69
CA THR A 326 5.44 -17.25 -20.86
C THR A 326 5.60 -15.96 -20.06
N PHE A 327 6.22 -16.05 -18.88
CA PHE A 327 6.52 -14.85 -18.09
C PHE A 327 7.55 -13.94 -18.78
N GLU A 328 8.36 -14.50 -19.69
CA GLU A 328 9.25 -13.76 -20.56
C GLU A 328 8.48 -12.89 -21.56
N ASP A 329 7.52 -13.47 -22.29
CA ASP A 329 6.70 -12.70 -23.23
C ASP A 329 5.87 -11.65 -22.50
N PHE A 330 5.33 -11.98 -21.33
CA PHE A 330 4.67 -11.02 -20.46
C PHE A 330 5.57 -9.81 -20.17
N SER A 331 6.80 -10.05 -19.73
CA SER A 331 7.76 -9.00 -19.36
C SER A 331 8.24 -8.17 -20.57
N LYS A 332 8.09 -8.68 -21.80
CA LYS A 332 8.41 -7.96 -23.04
C LYS A 332 7.28 -7.08 -23.55
N HIS A 333 6.02 -7.52 -23.39
CA HIS A 333 4.86 -6.86 -24.00
C HIS A 333 4.09 -5.95 -23.03
N PHE A 334 4.05 -6.29 -21.74
CA PHE A 334 3.36 -5.50 -20.72
C PHE A 334 4.27 -4.43 -20.13
N THR A 335 3.67 -3.31 -19.72
CA THR A 335 4.41 -2.15 -19.18
C THR A 335 4.17 -1.95 -17.70
N ASP A 336 3.00 -2.33 -17.20
CA ASP A 336 2.60 -2.08 -15.81
C ASP A 336 2.01 -3.35 -15.19
N LEU A 337 2.37 -3.61 -13.94
CA LEU A 337 1.86 -4.72 -13.13
C LEU A 337 1.45 -4.20 -11.75
N ILE A 338 0.27 -4.60 -11.29
CA ILE A 338 -0.30 -4.20 -10.01
C ILE A 338 -0.48 -5.44 -9.15
N LEU A 339 0.21 -5.49 -8.01
CA LEU A 339 0.10 -6.55 -7.02
C LEU A 339 -0.71 -6.07 -5.82
N CYS A 340 -1.97 -6.47 -5.71
CA CYS A 340 -2.79 -6.20 -4.53
C CYS A 340 -2.59 -7.29 -3.47
N ARG A 341 -1.83 -6.94 -2.43
CA ARG A 341 -1.41 -7.84 -1.35
C ARG A 341 -2.48 -7.90 -0.28
N LEU A 342 -2.92 -9.10 0.04
CA LEU A 342 -3.63 -9.36 1.30
C LEU A 342 -2.61 -9.45 2.43
N ILE A 343 -2.61 -8.44 3.30
CA ILE A 343 -1.68 -8.40 4.42
C ILE A 343 -2.21 -9.31 5.53
N ASN A 344 -1.44 -10.35 5.86
CA ASN A 344 -1.75 -11.23 6.97
C ASN A 344 -1.33 -10.58 8.29
N THR A 345 -2.29 -10.15 9.09
CA THR A 345 -2.08 -9.58 10.43
C THR A 345 -2.51 -10.54 11.55
N SER A 346 -2.81 -11.81 11.22
CA SER A 346 -3.27 -12.81 12.19
C SER A 346 -2.12 -13.37 13.02
N TYR A 347 -2.18 -13.21 14.35
CA TYR A 347 -1.23 -13.82 15.30
C TYR A 347 -1.20 -15.35 15.26
N LEU A 348 -2.23 -16.00 14.71
CA LEU A 348 -2.33 -17.45 14.56
C LEU A 348 -2.14 -17.81 13.08
N SER A 349 -0.90 -17.78 12.61
CA SER A 349 -0.55 -18.15 11.24
C SER A 349 0.79 -18.87 11.17
N ILE A 350 0.91 -19.81 10.22
CA ILE A 350 2.17 -20.47 9.85
C ILE A 350 2.98 -19.66 8.83
N HIS A 351 2.43 -18.54 8.35
CA HIS A 351 3.06 -17.66 7.36
C HIS A 351 3.49 -16.34 8.00
N LYS A 352 4.40 -15.61 7.32
CA LYS A 352 4.81 -14.25 7.71
C LYS A 352 3.57 -13.40 8.04
N THR A 353 3.56 -12.88 9.27
CA THR A 353 2.57 -11.93 9.77
C THR A 353 3.17 -10.53 9.71
N TRP A 354 2.30 -9.55 9.56
CA TRP A 354 2.64 -8.14 9.55
C TRP A 354 1.95 -7.45 10.71
N GLU A 355 2.64 -6.53 11.34
CA GLU A 355 2.05 -5.55 12.24
C GLU A 355 1.65 -4.34 11.41
N GLU A 356 0.40 -3.89 11.56
CA GLU A 356 -0.16 -2.76 10.82
C GLU A 356 -0.41 -1.59 11.76
N ALA A 357 0.18 -0.44 11.44
CA ALA A 357 -0.22 0.84 12.00
C ALA A 357 -1.09 1.60 10.98
N MET A 358 -2.31 1.93 11.37
CA MET A 358 -3.28 2.67 10.56
C MET A 358 -3.52 4.04 11.19
N LEU A 359 -3.13 5.10 10.50
CA LEU A 359 -3.11 6.48 11.00
C LEU A 359 -3.91 7.39 10.07
N PHE A 360 -4.89 8.10 10.63
CA PHE A 360 -5.67 9.10 9.91
C PHE A 360 -5.07 10.49 10.15
N GLY A 361 -4.89 11.26 9.08
CA GLY A 361 -4.32 12.60 9.13
C GLY A 361 -4.97 13.55 8.14
N SER A 362 -4.56 14.82 8.21
CA SER A 362 -5.03 15.85 7.27
C SER A 362 -3.93 16.85 6.94
N TRP A 363 -3.90 17.29 5.68
CA TRP A 363 -3.24 18.53 5.29
C TRP A 363 -4.22 19.67 5.55
N SER A 364 -3.91 20.51 6.53
CA SER A 364 -4.73 21.64 6.94
C SER A 364 -3.92 22.93 6.89
N ARG A 365 -4.56 24.00 6.42
CA ARG A 365 -3.93 25.32 6.33
C ARG A 365 -4.12 26.08 7.64
N HIS A 366 -3.08 26.75 8.11
CA HIS A 366 -3.16 27.66 9.25
C HIS A 366 -2.17 28.82 9.08
N ASP A 367 -2.49 30.00 9.64
CA ASP A 367 -1.65 31.20 9.51
C ASP A 367 -0.38 31.13 10.39
N ASP A 368 -0.50 30.56 11.59
CA ASP A 368 0.66 30.18 12.42
C ASP A 368 1.45 29.01 11.76
N PRO A 369 2.73 29.22 11.39
CA PRO A 369 3.57 28.20 10.77
C PRO A 369 3.73 26.91 11.59
N LEU A 370 3.69 26.98 12.93
CA LEU A 370 3.82 25.79 13.79
C LEU A 370 2.55 24.93 13.76
N ARG A 371 1.41 25.51 13.38
CA ARG A 371 0.11 24.84 13.28
C ARG A 371 -0.28 24.50 11.85
N ASN A 372 0.38 25.08 10.85
CA ASN A 372 0.15 24.72 9.45
C ASN A 372 0.55 23.26 9.21
N ARG A 373 -0.24 22.53 8.42
CA ARG A 373 -0.01 21.11 8.05
C ARG A 373 -0.07 20.88 6.53
N SER A 374 -0.14 21.94 5.73
CA SER A 374 -0.11 21.86 4.25
C SER A 374 1.18 22.49 3.72
N GLY A 375 2.31 21.84 3.98
CA GLY A 375 3.65 22.39 3.75
C GLY A 375 4.21 22.18 2.34
N GLY A 376 3.58 21.30 1.55
CA GLY A 376 4.08 20.91 0.22
C GLY A 376 5.30 19.97 0.30
N CYS A 377 5.80 19.54 -0.86
CA CYS A 377 6.94 18.61 -0.94
C CYS A 377 8.28 19.30 -0.61
N ILE A 378 9.37 18.53 -0.59
CA ILE A 378 10.72 18.99 -0.19
C ILE A 378 11.27 20.18 -0.99
N ASN A 379 10.71 20.45 -2.18
CA ASN A 379 11.03 21.64 -2.97
C ASN A 379 10.64 22.94 -2.24
N ASN A 380 9.65 22.88 -1.36
CA ASN A 380 9.16 23.99 -0.53
C ASN A 380 9.88 24.02 0.81
N LYS A 381 11.20 24.24 0.79
CA LYS A 381 12.09 24.08 1.96
C LYS A 381 11.63 24.79 3.24
N THR A 382 10.99 25.94 3.12
CA THR A 382 10.52 26.76 4.25
C THR A 382 9.29 26.19 4.94
N THR A 383 8.44 25.46 4.21
CA THR A 383 7.15 24.97 4.70
C THR A 383 7.08 23.44 4.78
N TYR A 384 8.00 22.72 4.14
CA TYR A 384 8.00 21.26 4.06
C TYR A 384 7.87 20.55 5.42
N LEU A 385 8.61 21.00 6.45
CA LEU A 385 8.55 20.38 7.78
C LEU A 385 7.29 20.76 8.57
N GLN A 386 6.47 21.67 8.05
CA GLN A 386 5.16 21.99 8.65
C GLN A 386 4.15 20.87 8.40
N ASN A 387 4.33 20.01 7.38
CA ASN A 387 3.46 18.85 7.16
C ASN A 387 3.35 17.94 8.42
N PRO A 388 2.31 17.09 8.49
CA PRO A 388 2.23 16.04 9.51
C PRO A 388 3.50 15.19 9.49
N GLN A 389 3.91 14.69 10.66
CA GLN A 389 5.13 13.90 10.82
C GLN A 389 4.82 12.67 11.65
N TYR A 390 5.11 11.48 11.13
CA TYR A 390 4.82 10.22 11.81
C TYR A 390 6.11 9.48 12.09
N VAL A 391 6.40 9.25 13.37
CA VAL A 391 7.58 8.49 13.80
C VAL A 391 7.25 7.00 13.83
N PHE A 392 8.19 6.15 13.44
CA PHE A 392 8.10 4.70 13.61
C PHE A 392 9.50 4.09 13.81
N GLU A 393 9.54 2.86 14.31
CA GLU A 393 10.75 2.12 14.61
C GLU A 393 10.88 0.85 13.80
N VAL A 394 12.10 0.59 13.34
CA VAL A 394 12.55 -0.72 12.86
C VAL A 394 13.38 -1.34 13.96
N LYS A 395 12.91 -2.46 14.53
CA LYS A 395 13.51 -3.11 15.71
C LYS A 395 14.37 -4.32 15.36
N LYS A 396 14.28 -4.82 14.13
CA LYS A 396 15.17 -5.87 13.62
C LYS A 396 16.42 -5.23 12.99
N PRO A 397 17.55 -5.94 12.92
CA PRO A 397 18.76 -5.45 12.25
C PRO A 397 18.49 -4.91 10.85
N GLU A 398 17.62 -5.61 10.12
CA GLU A 398 17.05 -5.21 8.84
C GLU A 398 15.60 -5.70 8.81
N ASP A 399 14.68 -4.85 8.38
CA ASP A 399 13.27 -5.21 8.21
C ASP A 399 12.73 -4.66 6.90
N GLU A 400 11.85 -5.44 6.28
CA GLU A 400 11.13 -5.06 5.07
C GLU A 400 9.94 -4.20 5.50
N VAL A 401 9.92 -2.93 5.12
CA VAL A 401 8.84 -1.99 5.49
C VAL A 401 7.98 -1.68 4.26
N LEU A 402 6.67 -1.79 4.43
CA LEU A 402 5.69 -1.35 3.43
C LEU A 402 4.95 -0.12 3.94
N ILE A 403 4.84 0.93 3.12
CA ILE A 403 4.15 2.16 3.47
C ILE A 403 3.20 2.53 2.35
N CYS A 404 1.94 2.78 2.70
CA CYS A 404 0.91 3.25 1.79
C CYS A 404 0.32 4.55 2.33
N LEU A 405 0.37 5.61 1.51
CA LEU A 405 -0.33 6.86 1.75
C LEU A 405 -1.50 6.95 0.77
N GLN A 406 -2.71 7.06 1.31
CA GLN A 406 -3.95 7.16 0.54
C GLN A 406 -4.65 8.48 0.87
N GLN A 407 -5.07 9.24 -0.15
CA GLN A 407 -5.96 10.38 0.05
C GLN A 407 -7.42 9.97 -0.07
N LYS A 408 -8.32 10.72 0.59
CA LYS A 408 -9.75 10.46 0.47
C LYS A 408 -10.21 10.73 -0.97
N ASP A 409 -10.90 9.76 -1.54
CA ASP A 409 -11.35 9.80 -2.93
C ASP A 409 -12.27 11.00 -3.19
N ARG A 410 -12.01 11.71 -4.30
CA ARG A 410 -12.71 12.92 -4.69
C ARG A 410 -13.63 12.73 -5.89
N ARG A 411 -13.59 11.57 -6.55
CA ARG A 411 -14.31 11.30 -7.81
C ARG A 411 -15.83 11.45 -7.71
N ALA A 412 -16.42 11.27 -6.52
CA ALA A 412 -17.84 11.58 -6.29
C ALA A 412 -18.21 13.07 -6.50
N ARG A 413 -17.20 13.97 -6.53
CA ARG A 413 -17.33 15.41 -6.77
C ARG A 413 -16.90 15.81 -8.19
N SER A 414 -16.78 14.86 -9.12
CA SER A 414 -16.46 15.17 -10.53
C SER A 414 -17.46 16.14 -11.16
N LYS A 415 -18.74 16.05 -10.81
CA LYS A 415 -19.79 17.00 -11.23
C LYS A 415 -19.52 18.45 -10.80
N ASP A 416 -18.76 18.65 -9.73
CA ASP A 416 -18.43 19.98 -9.18
C ASP A 416 -17.07 20.49 -9.71
N GLY A 417 -16.44 19.79 -10.66
CA GLY A 417 -15.07 20.08 -11.12
C GLY A 417 -13.99 19.81 -10.06
N LYS A 418 -14.33 19.04 -9.01
CA LYS A 418 -13.44 18.73 -7.87
C LYS A 418 -13.15 17.24 -7.76
N GLY A 419 -13.24 16.52 -8.87
CA GLY A 419 -13.03 15.06 -8.95
C GLY A 419 -11.55 14.64 -8.94
N GLU A 420 -10.64 15.57 -9.21
CA GLU A 420 -9.22 15.28 -9.35
C GLU A 420 -8.53 15.04 -8.02
N ASN A 421 -7.67 14.01 -7.99
CA ASN A 421 -6.79 13.70 -6.88
C ASN A 421 -5.64 14.73 -6.80
N LEU A 422 -5.22 15.04 -5.58
CA LEU A 422 -4.01 15.84 -5.39
C LEU A 422 -2.77 15.03 -5.81
N ALA A 423 -1.74 15.71 -6.30
CA ALA A 423 -0.42 15.08 -6.40
C ALA A 423 0.13 14.87 -4.98
N ILE A 424 0.24 13.62 -4.54
CA ILE A 424 0.67 13.25 -3.18
C ILE A 424 1.94 12.42 -3.22
N GLY A 425 2.71 12.49 -2.13
CA GLY A 425 3.93 11.73 -1.93
C GLY A 425 4.41 11.84 -0.49
N PHE A 426 5.41 11.05 -0.11
CA PHE A 426 6.02 11.12 1.21
C PHE A 426 7.51 10.84 1.16
N ASP A 427 8.20 11.32 2.20
CA ASP A 427 9.61 11.04 2.43
C ASP A 427 9.79 10.27 3.74
N ILE A 428 10.84 9.44 3.78
CA ILE A 428 11.29 8.78 5.02
C ILE A 428 12.66 9.34 5.37
N GLN A 429 12.81 9.81 6.61
CA GLN A 429 14.09 10.31 7.13
C GLN A 429 14.50 9.54 8.38
N LYS A 430 15.80 9.20 8.51
CA LYS A 430 16.36 8.56 9.70
C LYS A 430 16.65 9.61 10.77
N VAL A 431 16.12 9.41 11.97
CA VAL A 431 16.12 10.40 13.05
C VAL A 431 16.77 9.87 14.32
N GLU A 432 16.79 10.70 15.35
CA GLU A 432 17.31 10.36 16.66
C GLU A 432 16.48 9.26 17.34
N LEU A 433 17.14 8.31 17.99
CA LEU A 433 16.47 7.15 18.61
C LEU A 433 15.48 7.55 19.71
N ASN A 434 15.66 8.72 20.31
CA ASN A 434 14.77 9.27 21.33
C ASN A 434 13.91 10.44 20.82
N ARG A 435 13.73 10.62 19.50
CA ARG A 435 12.88 11.69 18.94
C ARG A 435 11.46 11.59 19.47
N MET A 436 11.03 12.58 20.25
CA MET A 436 9.67 12.67 20.81
C MET A 436 8.83 13.80 20.21
N TYR A 437 9.48 14.81 19.64
CA TYR A 437 8.89 16.06 19.15
C TYR A 437 9.12 16.22 17.65
N ARG A 438 8.33 17.08 17.01
CA ARG A 438 8.39 17.39 15.57
C ARG A 438 9.79 17.85 15.14
N MET A 439 10.20 17.43 13.96
CA MET A 439 11.39 17.87 13.25
C MET A 439 11.23 19.28 12.73
N HIS A 440 12.25 20.11 12.99
CA HIS A 440 12.37 21.46 12.43
C HIS A 440 13.59 21.63 11.53
N MET A 441 14.45 20.61 11.49
CA MET A 441 15.56 20.49 10.56
C MET A 441 15.52 19.14 9.85
N SER A 442 15.75 19.15 8.54
CA SER A 442 15.79 17.93 7.74
C SER A 442 16.93 17.02 8.17
N GLN A 443 16.63 15.73 8.28
CA GLN A 443 17.56 14.67 8.62
C GLN A 443 17.99 13.89 7.37
N GLN A 444 18.71 12.78 7.57
CA GLN A 444 19.14 11.93 6.47
C GLN A 444 17.92 11.30 5.79
N LYS A 445 17.68 11.69 4.54
CA LYS A 445 16.63 11.09 3.70
C LYS A 445 17.03 9.66 3.32
N MET A 446 16.18 8.70 3.65
CA MET A 446 16.39 7.28 3.35
C MET A 446 15.74 6.88 2.03
N CYS A 447 14.52 7.36 1.79
CA CYS A 447 13.84 7.21 0.51
C CYS A 447 12.72 8.26 0.34
N SER A 448 12.21 8.32 -0.89
CA SER A 448 11.07 9.13 -1.32
C SER A 448 10.09 8.20 -2.00
N SER A 449 8.79 8.44 -1.86
CA SER A 449 7.85 7.97 -2.87
C SER A 449 7.99 8.82 -4.13
N ILE A 450 7.44 8.31 -5.24
CA ILE A 450 7.05 9.16 -6.36
C ILE A 450 5.95 10.13 -5.93
N PHE A 451 5.82 11.25 -6.63
CA PHE A 451 4.68 12.15 -6.52
C PHE A 451 3.79 11.96 -7.73
N ILE A 452 2.52 11.62 -7.48
CA ILE A 452 1.56 11.33 -8.54
C ILE A 452 0.15 11.74 -8.10
N ASN A 453 -0.67 12.15 -9.05
CA ASN A 453 -2.10 12.46 -8.89
C ASN A 453 -2.96 11.17 -8.81
N SER A 454 -2.51 10.21 -8.01
CA SER A 454 -3.22 8.95 -7.75
C SER A 454 -3.91 8.99 -6.38
N ARG A 455 -4.89 8.11 -6.17
CA ARG A 455 -5.57 7.99 -4.87
C ARG A 455 -4.62 7.47 -3.78
N SER A 456 -3.64 6.65 -4.17
CA SER A 456 -2.63 6.12 -3.25
C SER A 456 -1.24 6.08 -3.86
N VAL A 457 -0.24 6.20 -2.99
CA VAL A 457 1.18 5.97 -3.29
C VAL A 457 1.76 4.93 -2.33
N PHE A 458 2.66 4.11 -2.84
CA PHE A 458 3.21 2.96 -2.12
C PHE A 458 4.73 2.93 -2.20
N VAL A 459 5.38 2.57 -1.10
CA VAL A 459 6.82 2.28 -1.05
C VAL A 459 7.04 0.96 -0.31
N ARG A 460 7.87 0.10 -0.90
CA ARG A 460 8.47 -1.07 -0.27
C ARG A 460 9.96 -0.83 -0.13
N LYS A 461 10.51 -0.95 1.08
CA LYS A 461 11.92 -0.67 1.33
C LYS A 461 12.45 -1.49 2.49
N ASP A 462 13.62 -2.10 2.30
CA ASP A 462 14.39 -2.67 3.40
C ASP A 462 15.10 -1.54 4.16
N LEU A 463 14.86 -1.48 5.47
CA LEU A 463 15.42 -0.47 6.36
C LEU A 463 16.18 -1.17 7.49
N ASN A 464 17.31 -0.58 7.88
CA ASN A 464 18.09 -1.06 9.01
C ASN A 464 17.42 -0.68 10.35
N GLU A 465 17.85 -1.32 11.43
CA GLU A 465 17.43 -0.97 12.78
C GLU A 465 17.59 0.54 13.06
N GLY A 466 16.54 1.16 13.58
CA GLY A 466 16.56 2.59 13.88
C GLY A 466 15.18 3.21 13.98
N ARG A 467 15.17 4.54 14.19
CA ARG A 467 13.95 5.35 14.24
C ARG A 467 13.87 6.26 13.02
N TYR A 468 12.67 6.34 12.46
CA TYR A 468 12.40 7.04 11.21
C TYR A 468 11.18 7.94 11.33
N VAL A 469 11.14 9.00 10.53
CA VAL A 469 9.96 9.88 10.39
C VAL A 469 9.48 9.84 8.95
N ILE A 470 8.18 9.60 8.78
CA ILE A 470 7.44 9.70 7.53
C ILE A 470 6.81 11.09 7.46
N ILE A 471 7.04 11.80 6.37
CA ILE A 471 6.43 13.12 6.12
C ILE A 471 5.51 13.01 4.90
N PRO A 472 4.21 12.75 5.09
CA PRO A 472 3.24 12.76 4.00
C PRO A 472 2.90 14.18 3.57
N THR A 473 2.96 14.43 2.26
CA THR A 473 2.81 15.77 1.68
C THR A 473 1.97 15.74 0.40
N THR A 474 1.34 16.86 0.12
CA THR A 474 0.97 17.23 -1.26
C THR A 474 2.20 17.76 -1.99
N PHE A 475 2.20 17.75 -3.32
CA PHE A 475 3.29 18.32 -4.10
C PHE A 475 3.40 19.83 -3.84
N ASP A 476 2.32 20.56 -4.08
CA ASP A 476 2.24 22.01 -3.84
C ASP A 476 1.82 22.31 -2.39
N PRO A 477 2.33 23.41 -1.79
CA PRO A 477 1.94 23.85 -0.45
C PRO A 477 0.53 24.46 -0.44
N GLY A 478 -0.09 24.52 0.75
CA GLY A 478 -1.40 25.15 0.94
C GLY A 478 -2.61 24.31 0.49
N LEU A 479 -2.38 23.16 -0.15
CA LEU A 479 -3.42 22.22 -0.53
C LEU A 479 -3.94 21.47 0.71
N GLN A 480 -5.26 21.30 0.78
CA GLN A 480 -5.93 20.67 1.91
C GLN A 480 -6.59 19.35 1.53
N GLY A 481 -6.63 18.41 2.47
CA GLY A 481 -7.28 17.12 2.29
C GLY A 481 -6.97 16.12 3.40
N ASP A 482 -7.82 15.10 3.52
CA ASP A 482 -7.63 14.00 4.46
C ASP A 482 -6.82 12.87 3.82
N PHE A 483 -5.99 12.21 4.61
CA PHE A 483 -5.23 11.04 4.19
C PHE A 483 -5.23 9.93 5.26
N LEU A 484 -4.95 8.73 4.79
CA LEU A 484 -4.74 7.51 5.54
C LEU A 484 -3.31 7.04 5.28
N LEU A 485 -2.53 6.91 6.34
CA LEU A 485 -1.19 6.34 6.31
C LEU A 485 -1.24 4.94 6.92
N ARG A 486 -0.78 3.94 6.17
CA ARG A 486 -0.65 2.56 6.62
C ARG A 486 0.82 2.15 6.57
N VAL A 487 1.34 1.67 7.69
CA VAL A 487 2.73 1.21 7.83
C VAL A 487 2.72 -0.25 8.26
N PHE A 488 3.47 -1.07 7.55
CA PHE A 488 3.58 -2.50 7.80
C PHE A 488 5.03 -2.88 8.10
N THR A 489 5.23 -3.54 9.23
CA THR A 489 6.53 -4.01 9.73
C THR A 489 6.40 -5.45 10.24
N ASP A 490 7.50 -6.16 10.44
CA ASP A 490 7.45 -7.54 10.93
C ASP A 490 7.09 -7.63 12.42
N VAL A 491 7.38 -6.57 13.17
CA VAL A 491 7.13 -6.43 14.62
C VAL A 491 6.52 -5.05 14.90
N PRO A 492 5.90 -4.83 16.08
CA PRO A 492 5.25 -3.55 16.36
C PRO A 492 6.23 -2.39 16.28
N SER A 493 5.93 -1.40 15.42
CA SER A 493 6.81 -0.28 15.10
C SER A 493 6.59 0.98 15.95
N ASP A 494 5.64 0.93 16.90
CA ASP A 494 5.23 2.07 17.75
C ASP A 494 4.91 3.35 16.95
N CYS A 495 4.33 3.17 15.77
CA CYS A 495 4.09 4.26 14.84
C CYS A 495 3.05 5.25 15.37
N ARG A 496 3.38 6.55 15.39
CA ARG A 496 2.52 7.61 15.92
C ARG A 496 2.86 8.98 15.34
N GLU A 497 1.92 9.92 15.42
CA GLU A 497 2.16 11.31 15.02
C GLU A 497 3.06 12.04 16.06
N LEU A 498 3.95 12.89 15.55
CA LEU A 498 4.66 13.91 16.31
C LEU A 498 3.84 15.20 16.28
N THR A 499 3.16 15.50 17.38
CA THR A 499 2.23 16.65 17.47
C THR A 499 2.81 17.86 18.18
N LEU A 500 3.78 17.66 19.07
CA LEU A 500 4.43 18.70 19.87
C LEU A 500 5.74 19.15 19.22
N ASP A 501 6.00 20.46 19.20
CA ASP A 501 7.22 21.04 18.63
C ASP A 501 8.41 21.04 19.61
N GLU A 502 8.13 21.04 20.91
CA GLU A 502 9.10 21.08 22.01
C GLU A 502 8.50 20.48 23.30
N PRO A 503 9.30 20.23 24.35
CA PRO A 503 8.81 19.78 25.64
C PRO A 503 7.72 20.70 26.20
N PRO A 504 6.55 20.16 26.61
CA PRO A 504 5.47 20.99 27.12
C PRO A 504 5.85 21.61 28.46
N GLN A 505 5.42 22.86 28.68
CA GLN A 505 5.47 23.45 30.02
C GLN A 505 4.40 22.80 30.90
N THR A 506 4.80 22.34 32.07
CA THR A 506 3.91 21.70 33.06
C THR A 506 3.90 22.52 34.35
N CYS A 507 2.99 22.22 35.27
CA CYS A 507 2.95 22.88 36.58
C CYS A 507 4.25 22.70 37.40
N TRP A 508 5.09 21.71 37.06
CA TRP A 508 6.39 21.45 37.69
C TRP A 508 7.55 22.23 37.06
N THR A 509 7.34 22.91 35.93
CA THR A 509 8.41 23.60 35.19
C THR A 509 9.10 24.68 36.04
N GLY A 510 8.36 25.35 36.93
CA GLY A 510 8.94 26.34 37.85
C GLY A 510 9.87 25.74 38.90
N LEU A 511 9.64 24.48 39.31
CA LEU A 511 10.44 23.79 40.33
C LEU A 511 11.61 23.00 39.73
N CYS A 512 11.39 22.35 38.58
CA CYS A 512 12.35 21.46 37.94
C CYS A 512 13.15 22.11 36.81
N GLY A 513 12.91 23.40 36.52
CA GLY A 513 13.49 24.13 35.38
C GLY A 513 12.91 23.71 34.02
N TYR A 514 13.04 24.61 33.04
CA TYR A 514 12.70 24.37 31.64
C TYR A 514 13.98 24.22 30.79
N PRO A 515 13.98 23.39 29.73
CA PRO A 515 15.10 23.33 28.80
C PRO A 515 15.45 24.70 28.24
N GLN A 516 16.74 24.99 28.15
CA GLN A 516 17.29 26.23 27.58
C GLN A 516 18.02 25.97 26.26
N LEU A 517 18.41 24.73 26.02
CA LEU A 517 19.10 24.31 24.80
C LEU A 517 18.47 23.02 24.27
N VAL A 518 18.55 22.83 22.96
CA VAL A 518 18.36 21.54 22.32
C VAL A 518 19.69 21.13 21.67
N THR A 519 20.14 19.91 21.92
CA THR A 519 21.39 19.38 21.37
C THR A 519 21.15 18.05 20.66
N GLN A 520 21.47 17.98 19.38
CA GLN A 520 21.60 16.73 18.63
C GLN A 520 23.06 16.24 18.70
N VAL A 521 23.24 14.95 18.95
CA VAL A 521 24.53 14.28 18.95
C VAL A 521 24.46 13.14 17.94
N HIS A 522 25.36 13.11 16.97
CA HIS A 522 25.51 12.00 16.03
C HIS A 522 26.82 11.30 16.32
N VAL A 523 26.76 10.04 16.75
CA VAL A 523 27.94 9.18 16.82
C VAL A 523 27.99 8.39 15.52
N MET A 524 28.97 8.68 14.68
CA MET A 524 29.08 8.12 13.33
C MET A 524 29.75 6.75 13.41
N LYS A 525 31.03 6.73 13.78
CA LYS A 525 31.82 5.50 13.80
C LYS A 525 32.93 5.55 14.82
N ALA A 526 33.39 4.38 15.25
CA ALA A 526 34.66 4.23 15.95
C ALA A 526 35.67 3.48 15.06
N VAL A 527 36.95 3.73 15.28
CA VAL A 527 38.04 3.02 14.58
C VAL A 527 39.11 2.64 15.59
N GLY A 528 39.61 1.41 15.50
CA GLY A 528 40.74 0.95 16.32
C GLY A 528 40.39 0.72 17.78
N LEU A 529 39.16 0.31 18.07
CA LEU A 529 38.78 -0.16 19.41
C LEU A 529 39.67 -1.34 19.82
N PHE A 530 39.98 -1.46 21.11
CA PHE A 530 40.78 -2.59 21.60
C PHE A 530 39.90 -3.80 21.93
N VAL A 531 40.47 -4.98 21.73
CA VAL A 531 39.83 -6.25 22.11
C VAL A 531 39.80 -6.35 23.63
N THR A 532 38.62 -6.48 24.22
CA THR A 532 38.46 -6.72 25.66
C THR A 532 38.49 -8.20 26.04
N ASP A 533 38.42 -9.12 25.06
CA ASP A 533 38.33 -10.56 25.27
C ASP A 533 39.68 -11.30 25.17
N CYS A 534 39.89 -12.26 26.07
CA CYS A 534 40.94 -13.29 26.00
C CYS A 534 40.46 -14.57 25.27
N THR A 535 39.63 -14.45 24.24
CA THR A 535 39.17 -15.60 23.45
C THR A 535 39.98 -15.71 22.15
N LEU A 536 40.11 -16.93 21.62
CA LEU A 536 40.95 -17.29 20.46
C LEU A 536 40.61 -16.53 19.16
N PHE A 537 39.51 -15.76 19.12
CA PHE A 537 39.07 -14.95 18.00
C PHE A 537 38.97 -13.49 18.44
N ALA A 538 39.82 -12.62 17.88
CA ALA A 538 39.89 -11.19 18.18
C ALA A 538 38.67 -10.42 17.64
N ALA A 539 37.50 -10.64 18.26
CA ALA A 539 36.23 -10.04 17.89
C ALA A 539 35.62 -9.35 19.13
N SER A 540 35.03 -8.18 18.94
CA SER A 540 34.30 -7.45 19.98
C SER A 540 32.94 -7.05 19.44
N ASP A 541 31.98 -6.92 20.34
CA ASP A 541 30.59 -6.57 20.07
C ASP A 541 30.28 -5.16 20.63
N PRO A 542 30.83 -4.08 20.04
CA PRO A 542 30.69 -2.74 20.61
C PRO A 542 29.29 -2.14 20.46
N TYR A 543 28.90 -1.33 21.45
CA TYR A 543 27.74 -0.44 21.42
C TYR A 543 28.06 0.88 22.15
N VAL A 544 27.30 1.93 21.88
CA VAL A 544 27.49 3.25 22.50
C VAL A 544 26.29 3.67 23.35
N ILE A 545 26.57 4.34 24.47
CA ILE A 545 25.58 5.04 25.30
C ILE A 545 25.90 6.54 25.27
N ILE A 546 24.94 7.34 24.83
CA ILE A 546 24.98 8.80 24.86
C ILE A 546 24.14 9.26 26.04
N SER A 547 24.74 9.95 27.01
CA SER A 547 24.09 10.38 28.25
C SER A 547 24.15 11.90 28.42
N CYS A 548 23.02 12.52 28.76
CA CYS A 548 22.95 13.93 29.11
C CYS A 548 21.88 14.15 30.18
N GLU A 549 22.22 14.85 31.26
CA GLU A 549 21.29 15.24 32.34
C GLU A 549 20.44 14.08 32.96
N GLY A 550 20.93 12.84 32.87
CA GLY A 550 20.24 11.65 33.38
C GLY A 550 19.47 10.87 32.32
N GLU A 551 19.22 11.47 31.15
CA GLU A 551 18.70 10.76 29.98
C GLU A 551 19.81 9.99 29.28
N LYS A 552 19.46 8.83 28.72
CA LYS A 552 20.39 7.94 28.03
C LYS A 552 19.78 7.42 26.73
N VAL A 553 20.58 7.43 25.68
CA VAL A 553 20.27 6.78 24.40
C VAL A 553 21.34 5.74 24.15
N ARG A 554 20.91 4.52 23.82
CA ARG A 554 21.79 3.37 23.58
C ARG A 554 21.66 2.93 22.12
N SER A 555 22.79 2.72 21.44
CA SER A 555 22.79 2.10 20.10
C SER A 555 22.54 0.60 20.17
N HIS A 556 22.25 0.00 19.03
CA HIS A 556 22.35 -1.45 18.87
C HIS A 556 23.80 -1.92 19.01
N VAL A 557 23.96 -3.23 19.14
CA VAL A 557 25.26 -3.90 19.28
C VAL A 557 25.77 -4.31 17.90
N HIS A 558 26.98 -3.89 17.54
CA HIS A 558 27.63 -4.31 16.30
C HIS A 558 28.46 -5.56 16.56
N LYS A 559 28.22 -6.64 15.82
CA LYS A 559 28.89 -7.92 16.08
C LYS A 559 30.27 -8.00 15.44
N SER A 560 31.23 -8.56 16.18
CA SER A 560 32.54 -8.96 15.69
C SER A 560 33.31 -7.86 14.93
N THR A 561 33.37 -6.65 15.48
CA THR A 561 34.07 -5.51 14.86
C THR A 561 34.79 -4.63 15.89
N LEU A 562 35.95 -4.12 15.50
CA LEU A 562 36.70 -3.09 16.25
C LEU A 562 36.57 -1.71 15.60
N SER A 563 35.83 -1.62 14.50
CA SER A 563 35.57 -0.36 13.79
C SER A 563 34.08 -0.26 13.41
N PRO A 564 33.19 -0.19 14.40
CA PRO A 564 31.75 -0.12 14.16
C PRO A 564 31.35 1.21 13.51
N ASP A 565 30.43 1.13 12.55
CA ASP A 565 29.68 2.29 12.04
C ASP A 565 28.37 2.38 12.81
N PHE A 566 28.40 3.11 13.93
CA PHE A 566 27.26 3.22 14.85
C PHE A 566 26.06 3.92 14.21
N ASP A 567 26.34 4.95 13.39
CA ASP A 567 25.36 5.83 12.74
C ASP A 567 24.11 6.09 13.59
N VAL A 568 24.33 6.55 14.82
CA VAL A 568 23.29 6.75 15.84
C VAL A 568 23.18 8.21 16.22
N LYS A 569 21.95 8.71 16.28
CA LYS A 569 21.66 10.07 16.72
C LYS A 569 20.83 10.09 18.01
N ALA A 570 21.09 11.06 18.86
CA ALA A 570 20.34 11.34 20.08
C ALA A 570 20.03 12.84 20.17
N LEU A 571 18.84 13.18 20.67
CA LEU A 571 18.37 14.55 20.85
C LEU A 571 18.10 14.82 22.33
N PHE A 572 18.71 15.86 22.90
CA PHE A 572 18.54 16.20 24.31
C PHE A 572 18.04 17.63 24.48
N TYR A 573 16.99 17.81 25.28
CA TYR A 573 16.50 19.13 25.71
C TYR A 573 17.10 19.45 27.08
N ARG A 574 18.12 20.30 27.10
CA ARG A 574 19.06 20.49 28.22
C ARG A 574 18.67 21.69 29.08
N LYS A 575 18.64 21.50 30.40
CA LYS A 575 18.36 22.53 31.40
C LYS A 575 19.64 23.15 32.00
N LYS A 576 20.77 22.45 31.88
CA LYS A 576 22.07 22.80 32.46
C LYS A 576 23.10 22.95 31.34
N PRO A 577 23.20 24.11 30.68
CA PRO A 577 24.12 24.34 29.56
C PRO A 577 25.58 23.94 29.81
N LYS A 578 26.07 24.11 31.04
CA LYS A 578 27.45 23.79 31.41
C LYS A 578 27.71 22.29 31.66
N GLN A 579 26.66 21.47 31.75
CA GLN A 579 26.81 20.04 31.93
C GLN A 579 27.12 19.38 30.58
N GLY A 580 28.30 18.75 30.49
CA GLY A 580 28.73 18.07 29.28
C GLY A 580 27.91 16.82 28.96
N ILE A 581 27.96 16.43 27.69
CA ILE A 581 27.35 15.23 27.14
C ILE A 581 28.40 14.11 27.20
N LEU A 582 28.06 13.01 27.86
CA LEU A 582 28.94 11.87 28.04
C LEU A 582 28.62 10.81 26.99
N ILE A 583 29.63 10.35 26.26
CA ILE A 583 29.52 9.25 25.30
C ILE A 583 30.42 8.13 25.78
N GLU A 584 29.85 6.96 26.06
CA GLU A 584 30.55 5.78 26.56
C GLU A 584 30.41 4.62 25.56
N ILE A 585 31.51 3.93 25.29
CA ILE A 585 31.54 2.73 24.44
C ILE A 585 31.74 1.51 25.33
N TYR A 586 30.98 0.46 25.05
CA TYR A 586 30.99 -0.79 25.78
C TYR A 586 31.05 -1.97 24.81
N ASN A 587 31.73 -3.04 25.23
CA ASN A 587 31.69 -4.35 24.60
C ASN A 587 30.56 -5.18 25.23
N LYS A 588 29.64 -5.70 24.41
CA LYS A 588 28.61 -6.62 24.88
C LYS A 588 29.24 -7.97 25.24
N ASN A 589 29.06 -8.42 26.48
CA ASN A 589 29.55 -9.73 26.94
C ASN A 589 28.40 -10.59 27.47
N VAL A 590 28.68 -11.88 27.68
CA VAL A 590 27.71 -12.85 28.22
C VAL A 590 27.30 -12.52 29.66
N LEU A 591 28.24 -12.10 30.51
CA LEU A 591 27.99 -11.82 31.93
C LEU A 591 27.88 -10.32 32.20
N ASN A 592 28.98 -9.58 32.04
CA ASN A 592 29.06 -8.14 32.30
C ASN A 592 29.73 -7.43 31.15
N ASP A 593 29.07 -6.41 30.59
CA ASP A 593 29.60 -5.63 29.47
C ASP A 593 30.88 -4.88 29.88
N SER A 594 31.92 -4.93 29.05
CA SER A 594 33.23 -4.31 29.33
C SER A 594 33.27 -2.88 28.83
N PHE A 595 33.78 -1.95 29.64
CA PHE A 595 33.98 -0.58 29.20
C PHE A 595 35.17 -0.45 28.23
N MET A 596 34.96 0.23 27.10
CA MET A 596 35.98 0.42 26.06
C MET A 596 36.49 1.86 25.98
N GLY A 597 35.77 2.84 26.54
CA GLY A 597 36.23 4.23 26.55
C GLY A 597 35.08 5.22 26.60
N GLN A 598 35.42 6.48 26.90
CA GLN A 598 34.46 7.57 26.91
C GLN A 598 35.03 8.86 26.35
N ILE A 599 34.15 9.75 25.94
CA ILE A 599 34.45 11.17 25.72
C ILE A 599 33.38 12.04 26.37
N THR A 600 33.73 13.28 26.68
CA THR A 600 32.77 14.29 27.16
C THR A 600 32.83 15.49 26.24
N LEU A 601 31.67 15.92 25.76
CA LEU A 601 31.52 17.06 24.86
C LEU A 601 30.84 18.21 25.63
N SER A 602 31.29 19.44 25.43
CA SER A 602 30.63 20.65 25.96
C SER A 602 29.21 20.79 25.42
N GLY A 603 29.08 20.67 24.08
CA GLY A 603 27.84 20.97 23.38
C GLY A 603 27.48 22.44 23.53
N ASP A 604 28.48 23.33 23.45
CA ASP A 604 28.24 24.77 23.51
C ASP A 604 27.74 25.27 22.15
N VAL A 605 26.94 26.35 22.15
CA VAL A 605 26.38 26.92 20.91
C VAL A 605 27.51 27.44 19.98
N SER A 606 28.66 27.78 20.54
CA SER A 606 29.85 28.24 19.81
C SER A 606 30.71 27.11 19.24
N ASP A 607 30.40 25.84 19.51
CA ASP A 607 31.10 24.71 18.90
C ASP A 607 30.72 24.66 17.40
N LEU A 608 31.42 25.47 16.59
CA LEU A 608 31.25 25.60 15.14
C LEU A 608 31.74 24.37 14.36
N GLN A 609 32.39 23.43 15.03
CA GLN A 609 32.89 22.20 14.40
C GLN A 609 31.80 21.14 14.40
N GLN A 610 31.11 21.00 13.27
CA GLN A 610 30.13 19.94 13.08
C GLN A 610 30.75 18.54 13.16
N HIS A 611 32.07 18.34 13.03
CA HIS A 611 32.67 17.01 13.05
C HIS A 611 33.93 16.99 13.92
N HIS A 612 33.96 16.08 14.87
CA HIS A 612 35.10 15.81 15.74
C HIS A 612 35.56 14.36 15.58
N THR A 613 36.86 14.15 15.46
CA THR A 613 37.48 12.84 15.68
C THR A 613 38.29 12.92 16.97
N VAL A 614 37.86 12.20 17.99
CA VAL A 614 38.40 12.34 19.36
C VAL A 614 38.93 10.99 19.85
N HIS A 615 40.06 11.02 20.54
CA HIS A 615 40.59 9.85 21.24
C HIS A 615 39.74 9.48 22.45
N LEU A 616 39.49 8.18 22.62
CA LEU A 616 38.77 7.66 23.77
C LEU A 616 39.60 7.81 25.05
N ARG A 617 38.93 8.01 26.19
CA ARG A 617 39.56 8.16 27.51
C ARG A 617 39.04 7.13 28.50
N GLY A 618 39.85 6.80 29.50
CA GLY A 618 39.48 5.93 30.63
C GLY A 618 38.51 6.58 31.64
N LYS A 619 38.00 5.78 32.58
CA LYS A 619 37.20 6.28 33.71
C LYS A 619 38.11 6.91 34.77
N GLY A 620 37.96 8.23 35.02
CA GLY A 620 38.64 8.95 36.10
C GLY A 620 39.29 10.28 35.68
N SER A 621 39.48 11.19 36.63
CA SER A 621 39.92 12.59 36.42
C SER A 621 41.42 12.78 36.11
N ARG A 622 42.19 11.70 35.91
CA ARG A 622 43.57 11.84 35.40
C ARG A 622 43.51 12.06 33.90
N GLN A 623 43.41 13.33 33.52
CA GLN A 623 43.68 13.80 32.16
C GLN A 623 45.02 13.20 31.68
N GLY A 624 45.03 12.25 30.75
CA GLY A 624 46.27 11.90 30.06
C GLY A 624 46.46 10.50 29.47
N SER A 625 45.66 9.48 29.79
CA SER A 625 45.80 8.18 29.10
C SER A 625 44.75 8.03 28.01
N ASP A 626 45.11 8.44 26.79
CA ASP A 626 44.33 8.09 25.60
C ASP A 626 44.24 6.56 25.51
N LEU A 627 43.01 6.06 25.46
CA LEU A 627 42.74 4.66 25.17
C LEU A 627 42.87 4.41 23.67
N PRO A 628 43.17 3.15 23.26
CA PRO A 628 43.12 2.78 21.86
C PRO A 628 41.72 3.02 21.30
N GLY A 629 41.68 3.73 20.16
CA GLY A 629 40.45 3.98 19.41
C GLY A 629 40.11 5.46 19.30
N MET A 630 39.56 5.81 18.15
CA MET A 630 39.06 7.14 17.84
C MET A 630 37.56 7.07 17.57
N LEU A 631 36.82 8.09 18.02
CA LEU A 631 35.39 8.24 17.78
C LEU A 631 35.13 9.44 16.88
N SER A 632 34.38 9.24 15.80
CA SER A 632 33.89 10.30 14.91
C SER A 632 32.47 10.72 15.32
N VAL A 633 32.27 11.99 15.64
CA VAL A 633 31.02 12.51 16.21
C VAL A 633 30.69 13.90 15.68
N SER A 634 29.40 14.22 15.55
CA SER A 634 28.91 15.59 15.39
C SER A 634 28.04 16.01 16.55
N VAL A 635 28.08 17.30 16.88
CA VAL A 635 27.19 17.92 17.86
C VAL A 635 26.63 19.20 17.27
N ILE A 636 25.32 19.36 17.35
CA ILE A 636 24.62 20.57 16.94
C ILE A 636 23.77 21.03 18.13
N THR A 637 24.00 22.25 18.61
CA THR A 637 23.24 22.82 19.74
C THR A 637 22.59 24.13 19.34
N SER A 638 21.34 24.33 19.77
CA SER A 638 20.62 25.59 19.59
C SER A 638 19.98 26.06 20.90
N ASN A 639 19.87 27.37 21.05
CA ASN A 639 19.11 28.02 22.13
C ASN A 639 17.62 28.22 21.79
N VAL A 640 17.21 27.87 20.57
CA VAL A 640 15.80 27.79 20.18
C VAL A 640 15.44 26.31 20.10
N LEU A 641 14.52 25.87 20.96
CA LEU A 641 14.20 24.45 21.14
C LEU A 641 13.56 23.81 19.89
N THR A 642 13.04 24.62 18.99
CA THR A 642 12.43 24.24 17.71
C THR A 642 13.35 24.44 16.52
N ASN A 643 14.68 24.46 16.68
CA ASN A 643 15.62 24.61 15.56
C ASN A 643 16.20 23.28 15.03
N ILE A 644 15.93 22.15 15.68
CA ILE A 644 16.55 20.84 15.40
C ILE A 644 15.50 19.78 15.05
#